data_AF-A0A971UL53-F1
#
_entry.id   AF-A0A971UL53-F1
#
_cell.length_a   1.000
_cell.length_b   1.000
_cell.length_c   1.000
_cell.angle_alpha   90.00
_cell.angle_beta   90.00
_cell.angle_gamma   90.00
#
_symmetry.space_group_name_H-M   'P 1'
#
loop_
_entity.id
_entity.type
_entity.pdbx_description
1 polymer ?
#
loop_
_entity_poly.entity_id
_entity_poly.type
_entity_poly.pdbx_seq_one_letter_code
_entity_poly.pdbx_strand_id
1 'polypeptide(L)'
;MSRKWIWWVSMTVAVWLSTPAHAQEDVCLFQVDLSNAATASGWDYFTTTAQTADQTINLTDQSGNSVSGVTAHIGEGWCYANYTDGTSNPSPVDGVTVPQNVYKDRYRCSNWGNRNPWLHKIEGLPAADYKVTLFTGSGSAAVNWKAEVWVDSGDGSGETQTINIEFGAGGSDSADVTIDATSDVLWIRDYGYDSDPLTHNFRQAASGYVIRGTDSNASPVADAGLDDEVIDEDNNGTETVTLDGSGSSDSDGSIVSWVWTENAQQIATGETAQVSLAVGTHEVTLTVTDDDGATDQDTVTVTVNGIVCLFQVDLSSTATASGWDYFTTTAQTADETIGLTDQSGNALAGVTAHIGEGWCSYSYTDGTSDPSPADGITVPQNVYKDRYRCSTWGNRSPWLHKIENLPPATYRVTLFTGANSSAVDWKAEVWADTGDGNGETQTTNIEFGAGDSDSVEVTINAMNDVLWIRDYGYDPDPVNHNGRQSASGYIVRGISSTSSVIAPVADAGQGGIVEDEDGTDSESVTLDGSGSWDYDGSVVSWVWSEGETPIATGETAEVSLSVGTHVITLTVTDDDDATGQDTVTVTVLAQGALWGYFVDYATGNDANAGTSEGTPWQHCPGDPNATGVAASTSLAAGDTVYFRTDTTYVMSADGITLNASGESGHPIVFDGSTWGGNDPCILTGNNALVSGIGRGLTDGGNTRSHLVIRGFEFHDIGGYADNDPIWETTDPVTSPPGGVGISLTGSGEDIVVEDCRFSEIGQWLNLAPMTDTSSVTGAGISLRNNTDVAILDCDFTRTRMGVSLKPTTTIENILIQGCNFHNYMVWLIDAAPAATGAAFSNVVIDGCLFHDHYEHDQSNWQGYGDAPHTDGIFLRTTGLNSTWDVTIRNSVWYSDQSSSGGTASIYLSQGSSATIYNCVFMSDTKSMAAILVGFDKPVGATQTVRVLNNTFYGGYRCLILDGNADAYDIRNNLFCRTIGYEPVSVKLSSLTGLAMDNNLFYATDPARCVYYNGYRTLAAWQSVSGQDANSCWADPLLTNVGVGAPSTWDITPTSSSPALGAGFDLS
;
A
#
# COMPACT_ATOMS: atom_id res chain seq x y z
N MET A 1 -57.31 17.11 -55.81
CA MET A 1 -57.69 16.44 -54.54
C MET A 1 -56.42 15.82 -53.97
N SER A 2 -55.70 16.58 -53.14
CA SER A 2 -54.41 16.19 -52.56
C SER A 2 -54.59 15.94 -51.07
N ARG A 3 -54.55 14.67 -50.64
CA ARG A 3 -54.57 14.31 -49.22
C ARG A 3 -53.19 14.54 -48.63
N LYS A 4 -53.00 15.62 -47.86
CA LYS A 4 -51.88 15.79 -46.93
C LYS A 4 -52.24 15.11 -45.61
N TRP A 5 -51.39 14.20 -45.14
CA TRP A 5 -51.49 13.55 -43.84
C TRP A 5 -50.70 14.37 -42.81
N ILE A 6 -51.24 14.41 -41.59
CA ILE A 6 -50.76 15.17 -40.42
C ILE A 6 -49.96 14.22 -39.53
N TRP A 7 -48.78 14.63 -39.06
CA TRP A 7 -47.97 13.91 -38.06
C TRP A 7 -47.70 14.84 -36.86
N TRP A 8 -47.80 14.31 -35.64
CA TRP A 8 -47.60 14.98 -34.34
C TRP A 8 -46.38 14.39 -33.60
N VAL A 9 -45.49 15.19 -33.01
CA VAL A 9 -44.42 14.74 -32.08
C VAL A 9 -44.42 15.64 -30.84
N SER A 10 -44.22 15.04 -29.66
CA SER A 10 -44.00 15.70 -28.36
C SER A 10 -42.79 15.08 -27.66
N MET A 11 -42.02 15.89 -26.91
CA MET A 11 -40.76 15.53 -26.23
C MET A 11 -40.89 15.79 -24.72
N THR A 12 -40.35 14.90 -23.88
CA THR A 12 -40.30 15.04 -22.40
C THR A 12 -38.92 14.57 -21.91
N VAL A 13 -38.24 15.36 -21.07
CA VAL A 13 -36.98 15.02 -20.39
C VAL A 13 -37.25 14.92 -18.87
N ALA A 14 -36.74 13.87 -18.24
CA ALA A 14 -36.74 13.68 -16.78
C ALA A 14 -35.33 13.22 -16.39
N VAL A 15 -34.75 13.80 -15.35
CA VAL A 15 -33.43 13.45 -14.79
C VAL A 15 -33.66 13.02 -13.34
N TRP A 16 -33.02 11.92 -12.94
CA TRP A 16 -33.08 11.39 -11.57
C TRP A 16 -31.80 11.74 -10.82
N LEU A 17 -31.94 12.02 -9.53
CA LEU A 17 -30.83 12.13 -8.58
C LEU A 17 -31.18 11.22 -7.41
N SER A 18 -30.44 10.14 -7.24
CA SER A 18 -30.30 9.48 -5.94
C SER A 18 -28.84 9.46 -5.55
N THR A 19 -28.58 9.84 -4.31
CA THR A 19 -27.34 9.47 -3.61
C THR A 19 -27.55 8.12 -2.93
N PRO A 20 -26.50 7.27 -2.84
CA PRO A 20 -26.55 6.08 -2.02
C PRO A 20 -26.48 6.48 -0.54
N ALA A 21 -27.10 5.66 0.31
CA ALA A 21 -27.18 5.75 1.77
C ALA A 21 -28.28 6.69 2.37
N HIS A 22 -29.25 6.03 3.02
CA HIS A 22 -30.27 6.52 3.97
C HIS A 22 -31.53 7.29 3.48
N ALA A 23 -32.64 6.55 3.43
CA ALA A 23 -34.04 6.90 3.76
C ALA A 23 -34.79 8.08 3.05
N GLN A 24 -35.66 7.69 2.11
CA GLN A 24 -37.10 8.04 2.04
C GLN A 24 -37.65 9.35 1.41
N GLU A 25 -36.98 10.04 0.48
CA GLU A 25 -37.68 10.98 -0.43
C GLU A 25 -37.15 10.96 -1.87
N ASP A 26 -37.94 10.46 -2.83
CA ASP A 26 -37.64 10.53 -4.27
C ASP A 26 -37.83 11.97 -4.79
N VAL A 27 -36.74 12.65 -5.13
CA VAL A 27 -36.76 14.01 -5.72
C VAL A 27 -36.74 13.92 -7.25
N CYS A 28 -37.78 14.40 -7.92
CA CYS A 28 -37.84 14.44 -9.38
C CYS A 28 -37.50 15.84 -9.92
N LEU A 29 -36.51 15.94 -10.81
CA LEU A 29 -36.15 17.17 -11.51
C LEU A 29 -36.61 17.13 -12.98
N PHE A 30 -37.41 18.12 -13.37
CA PHE A 30 -37.89 18.29 -14.75
C PHE A 30 -37.36 19.59 -15.34
N GLN A 31 -36.83 19.54 -16.56
CA GLN A 31 -36.53 20.73 -17.35
C GLN A 31 -37.58 20.86 -18.46
N VAL A 32 -38.32 21.98 -18.48
CA VAL A 32 -39.43 22.19 -19.44
C VAL A 32 -39.24 23.52 -20.17
N ASP A 33 -39.37 23.49 -21.50
CA ASP A 33 -39.40 24.70 -22.33
C ASP A 33 -40.79 25.34 -22.23
N LEU A 34 -40.87 26.52 -21.61
CA LEU A 34 -42.12 27.28 -21.47
C LEU A 34 -42.30 28.35 -22.55
N SER A 35 -41.50 28.37 -23.61
CA SER A 35 -41.49 29.42 -24.63
C SER A 35 -42.83 29.67 -25.35
N ASN A 36 -43.83 28.78 -25.23
CA ASN A 36 -45.19 28.98 -25.74
C ASN A 36 -46.27 29.24 -24.66
N ALA A 37 -45.93 29.27 -23.37
CA ALA A 37 -46.88 29.57 -22.30
C ALA A 37 -47.21 31.07 -22.24
N ALA A 38 -48.47 31.42 -22.03
CA ALA A 38 -48.96 32.81 -22.09
C ALA A 38 -48.37 33.77 -21.04
N THR A 39 -47.58 33.28 -20.08
CA THR A 39 -47.13 34.03 -18.90
C THR A 39 -45.63 33.92 -18.55
N ALA A 40 -44.82 33.13 -19.27
CA ALA A 40 -43.37 32.98 -19.03
C ALA A 40 -42.61 32.76 -20.34
N SER A 41 -41.33 33.17 -20.42
CA SER A 41 -40.47 32.97 -21.60
C SER A 41 -39.12 32.35 -21.21
N GLY A 42 -38.82 31.13 -21.69
CA GLY A 42 -37.55 30.45 -21.49
C GLY A 42 -37.68 29.00 -21.02
N TRP A 43 -36.55 28.32 -20.86
CA TRP A 43 -36.44 27.03 -20.18
C TRP A 43 -36.51 27.26 -18.66
N ASP A 44 -37.28 26.44 -17.96
CA ASP A 44 -37.38 26.50 -16.51
C ASP A 44 -37.24 25.11 -15.88
N TYR A 45 -36.79 25.07 -14.62
CA TYR A 45 -36.54 23.84 -13.87
C TYR A 45 -37.58 23.68 -12.76
N PHE A 46 -38.12 22.48 -12.65
CA PHE A 46 -39.17 22.12 -11.70
C PHE A 46 -38.69 20.97 -10.82
N THR A 47 -38.75 21.16 -9.50
CA THR A 47 -38.52 20.10 -8.51
C THR A 47 -39.83 19.75 -7.82
N THR A 48 -40.03 18.47 -7.56
CA THR A 48 -41.15 18.01 -6.73
C THR A 48 -40.75 16.74 -5.99
N THR A 49 -41.20 16.62 -4.74
CA THR A 49 -41.02 15.46 -3.87
C THR A 49 -42.32 14.71 -3.76
N ALA A 50 -42.28 13.39 -3.97
CA ALA A 50 -43.45 12.52 -3.85
C ALA A 50 -43.53 11.94 -2.43
N GLN A 51 -44.57 12.29 -1.69
CA GLN A 51 -44.89 11.66 -0.40
C GLN A 51 -45.84 10.46 -0.63
N THR A 52 -45.28 9.36 -1.13
CA THR A 52 -45.88 8.01 -1.32
C THR A 52 -47.04 7.81 -2.34
N ALA A 53 -46.92 6.71 -3.12
CA ALA A 53 -47.81 6.09 -4.13
C ALA A 53 -48.41 6.95 -5.26
N ASP A 54 -48.27 6.48 -6.52
CA ASP A 54 -48.78 7.03 -7.81
C ASP A 54 -49.61 8.31 -7.72
N GLN A 55 -48.97 9.47 -7.92
CA GLN A 55 -49.61 10.78 -7.87
C GLN A 55 -49.54 11.50 -9.21
N THR A 56 -50.60 12.27 -9.51
CA THR A 56 -50.59 13.25 -10.60
C THR A 56 -50.58 14.65 -10.00
N ILE A 57 -49.52 15.42 -10.26
CA ILE A 57 -49.27 16.70 -9.63
C ILE A 57 -49.24 17.80 -10.71
N ASN A 58 -49.86 18.95 -10.43
CA ASN A 58 -49.73 20.14 -11.26
C ASN A 58 -48.44 20.86 -10.90
N LEU A 59 -47.60 21.17 -11.88
CA LEU A 59 -46.32 21.84 -11.63
C LEU A 59 -46.53 23.33 -11.31
N THR A 60 -45.75 23.85 -10.37
CA THR A 60 -45.66 25.28 -10.03
C THR A 60 -44.30 25.84 -10.44
N ASP A 61 -44.27 27.06 -10.96
CA ASP A 61 -43.02 27.76 -11.27
C ASP A 61 -42.21 28.12 -10.00
N GLN A 62 -40.97 28.56 -10.16
CA GLN A 62 -40.08 28.97 -9.05
C GLN A 62 -40.64 30.14 -8.21
N SER A 63 -41.68 30.83 -8.70
CA SER A 63 -42.39 31.90 -8.00
C SER A 63 -43.66 31.42 -7.29
N GLY A 64 -43.96 30.11 -7.33
CA GLY A 64 -45.10 29.47 -6.67
C GLY A 64 -46.43 29.51 -7.44
N ASN A 65 -46.44 29.89 -8.72
CA ASN A 65 -47.68 29.93 -9.53
C ASN A 65 -47.91 28.62 -10.27
N SER A 66 -49.15 28.12 -10.32
CA SER A 66 -49.49 26.90 -11.07
C SER A 66 -49.38 27.11 -12.58
N VAL A 67 -48.66 26.22 -13.26
CA VAL A 67 -48.50 26.23 -14.73
C VAL A 67 -49.65 25.46 -15.37
N SER A 68 -50.52 26.16 -16.10
CA SER A 68 -51.71 25.58 -16.73
C SER A 68 -51.34 24.64 -17.90
N GLY A 69 -51.75 23.37 -17.83
CA GLY A 69 -51.66 22.41 -18.95
C GLY A 69 -50.52 21.39 -18.85
N VAL A 70 -49.76 21.40 -17.75
CA VAL A 70 -48.65 20.46 -17.49
C VAL A 70 -48.91 19.65 -16.23
N THR A 71 -48.94 18.32 -16.35
CA THR A 71 -49.13 17.40 -15.22
C THR A 71 -47.97 16.41 -15.15
N ALA A 72 -47.33 16.29 -13.97
CA ALA A 72 -46.35 15.25 -13.70
C ALA A 72 -47.03 14.03 -13.06
N HIS A 73 -46.65 12.84 -13.51
CA HIS A 73 -47.04 11.56 -12.93
C HIS A 73 -45.80 10.95 -12.27
N ILE A 74 -45.91 10.58 -11.00
CA ILE A 74 -44.80 10.06 -10.21
C ILE A 74 -45.28 8.79 -9.51
N GLY A 75 -44.55 7.69 -9.71
CA GLY A 75 -44.73 6.43 -9.00
C GLY A 75 -43.41 5.95 -8.39
N GLU A 76 -43.44 4.81 -7.71
CA GLU A 76 -42.28 4.26 -7.00
C GLU A 76 -41.16 3.92 -8.00
N GLY A 77 -40.07 4.70 -7.98
CA GLY A 77 -38.94 4.56 -8.90
C GLY A 77 -39.15 5.06 -10.34
N TRP A 78 -40.20 5.86 -10.62
CA TRP A 78 -40.40 6.46 -11.96
C TRP A 78 -41.17 7.79 -11.95
N CYS A 79 -40.88 8.67 -12.91
CA CYS A 79 -41.67 9.89 -13.14
C CYS A 79 -41.72 10.31 -14.62
N TYR A 80 -42.80 10.97 -15.04
CA TYR A 80 -42.90 11.61 -16.37
C TYR A 80 -43.89 12.79 -16.37
N ALA A 81 -43.68 13.77 -17.26
CA ALA A 81 -44.58 14.91 -17.43
C ALA A 81 -45.36 14.87 -18.76
N ASN A 82 -46.65 15.22 -18.70
CA ASN A 82 -47.55 15.36 -19.84
C ASN A 82 -47.87 16.83 -20.10
N TYR A 83 -47.84 17.24 -21.37
CA TYR A 83 -48.29 18.55 -21.85
C TYR A 83 -49.61 18.38 -22.63
N THR A 84 -50.65 19.13 -22.29
CA THR A 84 -51.98 19.02 -22.95
C THR A 84 -52.33 20.17 -23.88
N ASP A 85 -51.42 21.11 -24.09
CA ASP A 85 -51.56 22.23 -25.01
C ASP A 85 -50.85 21.93 -26.34
N GLY A 86 -51.63 21.91 -27.43
CA GLY A 86 -51.21 21.43 -28.74
C GLY A 86 -50.55 22.45 -29.67
N THR A 87 -49.59 23.28 -29.23
CA THR A 87 -48.88 24.18 -30.17
C THR A 87 -47.35 24.33 -29.98
N SER A 88 -46.63 23.97 -31.05
CA SER A 88 -45.23 24.31 -31.46
C SER A 88 -44.02 23.71 -30.71
N ASN A 89 -42.90 23.62 -31.47
CA ASN A 89 -41.86 22.60 -31.49
C ASN A 89 -40.44 23.16 -31.20
N PRO A 90 -39.60 22.55 -30.35
CA PRO A 90 -38.15 22.79 -30.31
C PRO A 90 -37.32 21.68 -31.01
N SER A 91 -36.10 22.03 -31.41
CA SER A 91 -35.06 21.19 -32.04
C SER A 91 -34.23 20.46 -30.98
N PRO A 92 -33.65 19.27 -31.26
CA PRO A 92 -32.75 18.60 -30.31
C PRO A 92 -31.48 19.42 -30.05
N VAL A 93 -30.99 19.36 -28.81
CA VAL A 93 -29.67 19.85 -28.37
C VAL A 93 -28.77 18.62 -28.17
N ASP A 94 -27.64 18.59 -28.86
CA ASP A 94 -26.49 17.74 -28.51
C ASP A 94 -25.82 18.33 -27.25
N GLY A 95 -25.56 17.51 -26.23
CA GLY A 95 -24.67 17.89 -25.12
C GLY A 95 -25.20 17.70 -23.68
N VAL A 96 -26.00 16.68 -23.38
CA VAL A 96 -26.23 16.26 -21.99
C VAL A 96 -25.37 15.02 -21.71
N THR A 97 -24.40 15.14 -20.82
CA THR A 97 -23.66 14.00 -20.25
C THR A 97 -24.63 13.22 -19.37
N VAL A 98 -24.87 11.95 -19.72
CA VAL A 98 -25.69 11.02 -18.93
C VAL A 98 -24.74 10.12 -18.12
N PRO A 99 -25.05 9.74 -16.87
CA PRO A 99 -24.24 8.79 -16.10
C PRO A 99 -23.99 7.49 -16.89
N GLN A 100 -22.86 6.84 -16.66
CA GLN A 100 -22.30 5.76 -17.50
C GLN A 100 -23.22 4.53 -17.75
N ASN A 101 -24.36 4.39 -17.06
CA ASN A 101 -25.20 3.18 -17.09
C ASN A 101 -26.64 3.38 -17.61
N VAL A 102 -26.98 4.51 -18.24
CA VAL A 102 -28.35 4.75 -18.77
C VAL A 102 -28.34 5.23 -20.23
N TYR A 103 -28.75 4.34 -21.15
CA TYR A 103 -28.93 4.68 -22.58
C TYR A 103 -30.39 5.01 -22.90
N LYS A 104 -30.68 6.17 -23.50
CA LYS A 104 -32.05 6.57 -23.89
C LYS A 104 -32.09 7.29 -25.24
N ASP A 105 -32.84 6.75 -26.20
CA ASP A 105 -33.19 7.45 -27.44
C ASP A 105 -34.62 7.11 -27.92
N ARG A 106 -35.25 7.99 -28.70
CA ARG A 106 -36.60 7.80 -29.27
C ARG A 106 -36.64 8.25 -30.74
N TYR A 107 -36.77 7.31 -31.68
CA TYR A 107 -37.04 7.62 -33.09
C TYR A 107 -38.30 6.96 -33.66
N ARG A 108 -39.02 7.69 -34.52
CA ARG A 108 -40.12 7.17 -35.36
C ARG A 108 -39.61 6.81 -36.75
N CYS A 109 -39.80 5.58 -37.20
CA CYS A 109 -39.63 5.24 -38.61
C CYS A 109 -40.89 5.58 -39.42
N SER A 110 -40.73 6.27 -40.56
CA SER A 110 -41.78 6.44 -41.57
C SER A 110 -41.46 5.55 -42.78
N ASN A 111 -42.34 4.59 -43.06
CA ASN A 111 -42.14 3.54 -44.07
C ASN A 111 -42.06 4.09 -45.50
N TRP A 112 -40.95 3.86 -46.21
CA TRP A 112 -40.94 3.69 -47.67
C TRP A 112 -40.03 2.52 -48.08
N GLY A 113 -40.64 1.37 -48.38
CA GLY A 113 -40.10 0.35 -49.28
C GLY A 113 -39.38 -0.85 -48.65
N ASN A 114 -40.12 -1.95 -48.48
CA ASN A 114 -39.71 -3.36 -48.61
C ASN A 114 -38.26 -3.77 -48.28
N ARG A 115 -37.67 -3.21 -47.22
CA ARG A 115 -36.48 -3.76 -46.55
C ARG A 115 -36.75 -3.79 -45.05
N ASN A 116 -36.44 -4.94 -44.45
CA ASN A 116 -36.51 -5.24 -43.03
C ASN A 116 -36.08 -4.03 -42.16
N PRO A 117 -36.98 -3.41 -41.38
CA PRO A 117 -36.57 -2.39 -40.43
C PRO A 117 -36.05 -3.08 -39.18
N TRP A 118 -34.72 -3.23 -39.08
CA TRP A 118 -34.05 -3.37 -37.79
C TRP A 118 -34.21 -2.04 -37.05
N LEU A 119 -34.61 -2.06 -35.78
CA LEU A 119 -34.90 -0.82 -35.05
C LEU A 119 -33.64 -0.24 -34.39
N HIS A 120 -32.74 -1.08 -33.87
CA HIS A 120 -31.48 -0.67 -33.23
C HIS A 120 -30.37 -1.72 -33.36
N LYS A 121 -29.13 -1.24 -33.45
CA LYS A 121 -27.88 -1.96 -33.17
C LYS A 121 -27.20 -1.20 -32.03
N ILE A 122 -26.91 -1.86 -30.92
CA ILE A 122 -26.15 -1.29 -29.81
C ILE A 122 -24.82 -2.04 -29.78
N GLU A 123 -23.71 -1.34 -29.86
CA GLU A 123 -22.35 -1.88 -29.93
C GLU A 123 -21.56 -1.42 -28.70
N GLY A 124 -20.64 -2.24 -28.21
CA GLY A 124 -19.73 -1.88 -27.11
C GLY A 124 -20.39 -1.93 -25.72
N LEU A 125 -21.37 -2.83 -25.54
CA LEU A 125 -21.90 -3.13 -24.22
C LEU A 125 -20.86 -3.94 -23.43
N PRO A 126 -20.51 -3.55 -22.19
CA PRO A 126 -19.72 -4.38 -21.28
C PRO A 126 -20.32 -5.79 -21.12
N ALA A 127 -19.51 -6.80 -20.80
CA ALA A 127 -20.05 -8.13 -20.49
C ALA A 127 -20.84 -8.06 -19.17
N ALA A 128 -22.17 -8.13 -19.25
CA ALA A 128 -23.06 -8.06 -18.09
C ALA A 128 -24.44 -8.67 -18.42
N ASP A 129 -25.22 -8.96 -17.38
CA ASP A 129 -26.64 -9.27 -17.52
C ASP A 129 -27.43 -7.98 -17.74
N TYR A 130 -28.10 -7.89 -18.88
CA TYR A 130 -28.91 -6.73 -19.21
C TYR A 130 -30.38 -7.01 -19.00
N LYS A 131 -31.04 -6.14 -18.24
CA LYS A 131 -32.50 -6.15 -18.15
C LYS A 131 -33.08 -5.16 -19.15
N VAL A 132 -33.74 -5.68 -20.17
CA VAL A 132 -34.42 -4.89 -21.21
C VAL A 132 -35.91 -4.86 -20.92
N THR A 133 -36.43 -3.66 -20.64
CA THR A 133 -37.87 -3.43 -20.45
C THR A 133 -38.45 -2.72 -21.68
N LEU A 134 -39.44 -3.34 -22.32
CA LEU A 134 -40.14 -2.78 -23.49
C LEU A 134 -41.48 -2.15 -23.08
N PHE A 135 -41.80 -0.96 -23.58
CA PHE A 135 -43.04 -0.23 -23.23
C PHE A 135 -44.01 -0.05 -24.39
N THR A 136 -45.30 -0.20 -24.11
CA THR A 136 -46.39 0.21 -25.01
C THR A 136 -46.95 1.58 -24.64
N GLY A 137 -47.24 2.40 -25.66
CA GLY A 137 -47.91 3.68 -25.45
C GLY A 137 -49.42 3.48 -25.29
N SER A 138 -50.04 4.26 -24.43
CA SER A 138 -51.49 4.27 -24.20
C SER A 138 -52.25 4.77 -25.45
N GLY A 139 -52.51 3.88 -26.40
CA GLY A 139 -53.26 4.22 -27.60
C GLY A 139 -53.40 3.14 -28.68
N SER A 140 -52.78 1.96 -28.56
CA SER A 140 -52.94 0.89 -29.56
C SER A 140 -54.24 0.10 -29.33
N ALA A 141 -55.35 0.72 -29.71
CA ALA A 141 -56.60 -0.02 -29.81
C ALA A 141 -56.48 -1.08 -30.93
N ALA A 142 -56.46 -2.35 -30.52
CA ALA A 142 -56.87 -3.55 -31.27
C ALA A 142 -55.87 -4.34 -32.14
N VAL A 143 -54.60 -4.52 -31.73
CA VAL A 143 -53.73 -5.55 -32.36
C VAL A 143 -52.79 -6.21 -31.34
N ASN A 144 -52.63 -7.53 -31.43
CA ASN A 144 -51.54 -8.23 -30.75
C ASN A 144 -50.22 -7.93 -31.48
N TRP A 145 -49.14 -7.74 -30.74
CA TRP A 145 -47.83 -7.42 -31.31
C TRP A 145 -46.73 -8.34 -30.77
N LYS A 146 -45.65 -8.48 -31.54
CA LYS A 146 -44.47 -9.30 -31.20
C LYS A 146 -43.20 -8.47 -31.28
N ALA A 147 -42.38 -8.57 -30.25
CA ALA A 147 -40.99 -8.10 -30.26
C ALA A 147 -40.04 -9.31 -30.30
N GLU A 148 -38.96 -9.18 -31.08
CA GLU A 148 -37.84 -10.12 -31.15
C GLU A 148 -36.55 -9.39 -30.73
N VAL A 149 -35.83 -9.94 -29.76
CA VAL A 149 -34.51 -9.48 -29.30
C VAL A 149 -33.44 -10.48 -29.76
N TRP A 150 -32.33 -9.99 -30.31
CA TRP A 150 -31.21 -10.75 -30.89
C TRP A 150 -29.89 -10.31 -30.24
N VAL A 151 -29.08 -11.27 -29.80
CA VAL A 151 -27.71 -11.06 -29.30
C VAL A 151 -26.75 -11.77 -30.24
N ASP A 152 -25.69 -11.09 -30.70
CA ASP A 152 -24.67 -11.64 -31.60
C ASP A 152 -23.32 -11.67 -30.87
N SER A 153 -22.69 -12.84 -30.80
CA SER A 153 -21.41 -13.08 -30.11
C SER A 153 -20.19 -12.45 -30.81
N GLY A 154 -20.38 -11.73 -31.91
CA GLY A 154 -19.33 -10.97 -32.61
C GLY A 154 -18.28 -11.82 -33.33
N ASP A 155 -18.21 -13.13 -33.08
CA ASP A 155 -17.28 -14.08 -33.70
C ASP A 155 -17.78 -14.69 -35.02
N GLY A 156 -19.03 -14.38 -35.41
CA GLY A 156 -19.67 -14.90 -36.61
C GLY A 156 -20.12 -16.37 -36.53
N SER A 157 -20.16 -16.97 -35.33
CA SER A 157 -20.55 -18.38 -35.13
C SER A 157 -22.06 -18.61 -35.00
N GLY A 158 -22.86 -17.56 -34.82
CA GLY A 158 -24.30 -17.57 -35.10
C GLY A 158 -25.19 -18.34 -34.11
N GLU A 159 -24.78 -18.51 -32.84
CA GLU A 159 -25.75 -18.92 -31.82
C GLU A 159 -26.71 -17.77 -31.51
N THR A 160 -28.00 -18.02 -31.70
CA THR A 160 -29.06 -17.00 -31.68
C THR A 160 -30.03 -17.29 -30.55
N GLN A 161 -30.08 -16.45 -29.51
CA GLN A 161 -31.26 -16.41 -28.64
C GLN A 161 -32.32 -15.51 -29.29
N THR A 162 -33.51 -16.05 -29.56
CA THR A 162 -34.66 -15.28 -30.02
C THR A 162 -35.75 -15.36 -28.96
N ILE A 163 -36.01 -14.24 -28.28
CA ILE A 163 -37.07 -14.16 -27.27
C ILE A 163 -38.28 -13.46 -27.91
N ASN A 164 -39.38 -14.19 -28.01
CA ASN A 164 -40.65 -13.70 -28.53
C ASN A 164 -41.53 -13.25 -27.37
N ILE A 165 -41.90 -11.96 -27.34
CA ILE A 165 -42.83 -11.45 -26.34
C ILE A 165 -44.15 -11.12 -27.02
N GLU A 166 -45.24 -11.77 -26.57
CA GLU A 166 -46.60 -11.51 -27.01
C GLU A 166 -47.34 -10.67 -25.97
N PHE A 167 -47.93 -9.56 -26.41
CA PHE A 167 -48.71 -8.67 -25.55
C PHE A 167 -50.18 -8.65 -25.97
N GLY A 168 -51.07 -8.60 -24.98
CA GLY A 168 -52.52 -8.58 -25.20
C GLY A 168 -53.04 -7.22 -25.66
N ALA A 169 -54.12 -7.21 -26.45
CA ALA A 169 -54.73 -5.96 -26.89
C ALA A 169 -55.40 -5.20 -25.71
N GLY A 170 -54.95 -3.96 -25.46
CA GLY A 170 -55.74 -2.96 -24.70
C GLY A 170 -55.19 -2.47 -23.35
N GLY A 171 -53.91 -2.63 -23.03
CA GLY A 171 -53.29 -2.07 -21.82
C GLY A 171 -51.89 -1.51 -22.08
N SER A 172 -51.40 -0.65 -21.16
CA SER A 172 -49.99 -0.32 -21.05
C SER A 172 -49.28 -1.49 -20.38
N ASP A 173 -48.79 -2.44 -21.18
CA ASP A 173 -47.98 -3.55 -20.69
C ASP A 173 -46.49 -3.23 -20.84
N SER A 174 -45.70 -3.75 -19.89
CA SER A 174 -44.25 -3.84 -19.93
C SER A 174 -43.83 -5.30 -19.78
N ALA A 175 -42.79 -5.72 -20.49
CA ALA A 175 -42.15 -7.01 -20.27
C ALA A 175 -40.67 -6.81 -20.08
N ASP A 176 -40.14 -7.56 -19.11
CA ASP A 176 -38.72 -7.61 -18.80
C ASP A 176 -38.10 -8.84 -19.46
N VAL A 177 -36.94 -8.64 -20.07
CA VAL A 177 -36.11 -9.72 -20.60
C VAL A 177 -34.71 -9.55 -20.03
N THR A 178 -34.22 -10.57 -19.34
CA THR A 178 -32.81 -10.67 -18.97
C THR A 178 -32.06 -11.36 -20.11
N ILE A 179 -30.96 -10.75 -20.55
CA ILE A 179 -30.08 -11.30 -21.57
C ILE A 179 -28.65 -11.28 -21.06
N ASP A 180 -28.05 -12.46 -21.05
CA ASP A 180 -26.62 -12.68 -20.82
C ASP A 180 -25.90 -12.33 -22.11
N ALA A 181 -25.25 -11.16 -22.13
CA ALA A 181 -24.48 -10.69 -23.28
C ALA A 181 -22.99 -10.84 -22.98
N THR A 182 -22.44 -12.01 -23.27
CA THR A 182 -21.00 -12.27 -23.18
C THR A 182 -20.18 -11.59 -24.30
N SER A 183 -20.80 -10.85 -25.23
CA SER A 183 -20.10 -10.06 -26.27
C SER A 183 -20.99 -9.06 -27.05
N ASP A 184 -20.30 -8.14 -27.74
CA ASP A 184 -20.53 -6.69 -27.89
C ASP A 184 -21.80 -6.14 -28.60
N VAL A 185 -22.74 -6.93 -29.15
CA VAL A 185 -23.80 -6.37 -30.03
C VAL A 185 -25.23 -6.85 -29.77
N LEU A 186 -26.13 -5.92 -29.42
CA LEU A 186 -27.58 -6.15 -29.22
C LEU A 186 -28.42 -5.58 -30.39
N TRP A 187 -29.35 -6.39 -30.90
CA TRP A 187 -30.33 -6.00 -31.94
C TRP A 187 -31.77 -6.20 -31.47
N ILE A 188 -32.65 -5.21 -31.75
CA ILE A 188 -34.09 -5.28 -31.41
C ILE A 188 -34.96 -5.08 -32.66
N ARG A 189 -35.97 -5.93 -32.84
CA ARG A 189 -36.97 -5.87 -33.93
C ARG A 189 -38.40 -5.92 -33.38
N ASP A 190 -39.30 -5.14 -33.99
CA ASP A 190 -40.76 -5.15 -33.73
C ASP A 190 -41.55 -5.40 -35.04
N TYR A 191 -42.57 -6.26 -34.99
CA TYR A 191 -43.60 -6.33 -36.02
C TYR A 191 -44.98 -6.69 -35.46
N GLY A 192 -46.01 -5.93 -35.86
CA GLY A 192 -47.40 -6.28 -35.60
C GLY A 192 -47.89 -7.37 -36.56
N TYR A 193 -48.74 -8.30 -36.09
CA TYR A 193 -49.40 -9.28 -36.96
C TYR A 193 -50.92 -9.09 -36.87
N ASP A 194 -51.55 -8.69 -37.98
CA ASP A 194 -53.00 -8.79 -38.14
C ASP A 194 -53.31 -10.04 -38.99
N SER A 195 -54.38 -10.74 -38.63
CA SER A 195 -54.82 -11.96 -39.32
C SER A 195 -55.66 -11.68 -40.59
N ASP A 196 -55.84 -10.41 -40.98
CA ASP A 196 -56.54 -10.00 -42.21
C ASP A 196 -55.55 -9.55 -43.33
N PRO A 197 -55.45 -10.28 -44.47
CA PRO A 197 -54.51 -9.96 -45.54
C PRO A 197 -54.81 -8.67 -46.33
N LEU A 198 -55.91 -7.96 -46.08
CA LEU A 198 -56.40 -6.91 -46.98
C LEU A 198 -56.39 -5.47 -46.43
N THR A 199 -55.93 -5.26 -45.19
CA THR A 199 -55.77 -3.90 -44.63
C THR A 199 -54.38 -3.69 -44.03
N HIS A 200 -53.40 -3.41 -44.88
CA HIS A 200 -52.07 -2.99 -44.43
C HIS A 200 -52.12 -1.56 -43.86
N ASN A 201 -52.52 -1.42 -42.60
CA ASN A 201 -52.25 -0.25 -41.77
C ASN A 201 -51.59 -0.73 -40.47
N PHE A 202 -50.30 -1.05 -40.52
CA PHE A 202 -49.52 -1.26 -39.30
C PHE A 202 -49.52 0.04 -38.49
N ARG A 203 -50.20 0.05 -37.34
CA ARG A 203 -50.02 1.09 -36.32
C ARG A 203 -48.95 0.60 -35.35
N GLN A 204 -47.95 1.46 -35.10
CA GLN A 204 -46.77 1.27 -34.24
C GLN A 204 -47.14 0.66 -32.87
N ALA A 205 -46.27 -0.22 -32.34
CA ALA A 205 -46.54 -0.92 -31.08
C ALA A 205 -45.57 -0.58 -29.92
N ALA A 206 -44.27 -0.36 -30.14
CA ALA A 206 -43.38 0.09 -29.06
C ALA A 206 -43.26 1.62 -28.96
N SER A 207 -43.39 2.18 -27.75
CA SER A 207 -43.25 3.63 -27.48
C SER A 207 -41.93 4.03 -26.80
N GLY A 208 -41.11 3.06 -26.41
CA GLY A 208 -39.76 3.18 -25.85
C GLY A 208 -39.25 1.85 -25.31
N TYR A 209 -37.95 1.77 -25.00
CA TYR A 209 -37.33 0.70 -24.23
C TYR A 209 -36.39 1.31 -23.19
N VAL A 210 -36.13 0.60 -22.10
CA VAL A 210 -35.10 0.92 -21.11
C VAL A 210 -34.18 -0.28 -21.01
N ILE A 211 -32.88 -0.04 -21.15
CA ILE A 211 -31.84 -1.03 -20.82
C ILE A 211 -31.27 -0.57 -19.48
N ARG A 212 -31.33 -1.44 -18.49
CA ARG A 212 -30.56 -1.27 -17.26
C ARG A 212 -29.42 -2.27 -17.31
N GLY A 213 -28.19 -1.83 -17.10
CA GLY A 213 -27.22 -2.72 -16.46
C GLY A 213 -27.81 -3.01 -15.08
N THR A 214 -27.94 -4.29 -14.72
CA THR A 214 -27.93 -4.58 -13.28
C THR A 214 -26.56 -4.15 -12.79
N ASP A 215 -26.50 -3.47 -11.65
CA ASP A 215 -25.24 -3.10 -11.02
C ASP A 215 -24.33 -4.34 -11.09
N SER A 216 -23.22 -4.21 -11.80
CA SER A 216 -22.35 -5.35 -12.07
C SER A 216 -21.63 -5.62 -10.77
N ASN A 217 -22.04 -6.68 -10.07
CA ASN A 217 -21.27 -7.20 -8.95
C ASN A 217 -19.82 -7.38 -9.38
N ALA A 218 -18.89 -6.67 -8.75
CA ALA A 218 -17.48 -6.93 -8.94
C ALA A 218 -17.14 -8.25 -8.22
N SER A 219 -16.29 -9.09 -8.82
CA SER A 219 -15.80 -10.23 -8.05
C SER A 219 -15.03 -9.72 -6.83
N PRO A 220 -15.11 -10.40 -5.67
CA PRO A 220 -14.25 -10.10 -4.54
C PRO A 220 -12.79 -10.36 -4.94
N VAL A 221 -11.86 -9.84 -4.16
CA VAL A 221 -10.43 -10.15 -4.24
C VAL A 221 -10.10 -11.08 -3.08
N ALA A 222 -9.69 -12.30 -3.37
CA ALA A 222 -9.19 -13.23 -2.35
C ALA A 222 -7.73 -12.88 -2.01
N ASP A 223 -7.42 -12.90 -0.72
CA ASP A 223 -6.06 -12.84 -0.19
C ASP A 223 -5.93 -13.95 0.85
N ALA A 224 -5.06 -14.92 0.60
CA ALA A 224 -4.83 -16.09 1.46
C ALA A 224 -3.70 -15.88 2.49
N GLY A 225 -3.11 -14.68 2.53
CA GLY A 225 -1.99 -14.33 3.39
C GLY A 225 -0.62 -14.74 2.83
N LEU A 226 0.44 -14.40 3.57
CA LEU A 226 1.82 -14.74 3.20
C LEU A 226 2.12 -16.23 3.42
N ASP A 227 3.08 -16.77 2.67
CA ASP A 227 3.63 -18.11 2.89
C ASP A 227 4.20 -18.25 4.32
N ASP A 228 4.02 -19.43 4.94
CA ASP A 228 4.35 -19.70 6.34
C ASP A 228 5.34 -20.87 6.50
N GLU A 229 6.27 -20.78 7.44
CA GLU A 229 7.18 -21.86 7.83
C GLU A 229 7.13 -22.10 9.35
N VAL A 230 6.66 -23.29 9.75
CA VAL A 230 6.56 -23.69 11.17
C VAL A 230 7.39 -24.93 11.47
N ILE A 231 7.84 -25.10 12.71
CA ILE A 231 8.60 -26.27 13.15
C ILE A 231 7.71 -27.15 14.02
N ASP A 232 7.66 -28.46 13.74
CA ASP A 232 7.04 -29.46 14.62
C ASP A 232 7.91 -29.64 15.89
N GLU A 233 7.71 -28.76 16.88
CA GLU A 233 8.56 -28.64 18.07
C GLU A 233 8.43 -29.84 19.03
N ASP A 234 7.22 -30.40 19.12
CA ASP A 234 6.94 -31.56 19.95
C ASP A 234 7.21 -32.90 19.22
N ASN A 235 7.55 -32.82 17.93
CA ASN A 235 7.88 -33.92 17.03
C ASN A 235 6.74 -34.95 16.94
N ASN A 236 5.49 -34.50 17.03
CA ASN A 236 4.30 -35.35 16.98
C ASN A 236 3.91 -35.74 15.53
N GLY A 237 4.56 -35.13 14.52
CA GLY A 237 4.35 -35.35 13.09
C GLY A 237 3.35 -34.40 12.43
N THR A 238 2.79 -33.45 13.18
CA THR A 238 1.82 -32.44 12.72
C THR A 238 1.99 -31.13 13.49
N GLU A 239 1.71 -29.99 12.85
CA GLU A 239 1.69 -28.69 13.51
C GLU A 239 0.35 -27.98 13.27
N THR A 240 -0.11 -27.21 14.26
CA THR A 240 -1.30 -26.37 14.15
C THR A 240 -0.90 -25.03 13.54
N VAL A 241 -1.45 -24.73 12.37
CA VAL A 241 -1.18 -23.52 11.61
C VAL A 241 -2.45 -22.68 11.53
N THR A 242 -2.31 -21.36 11.61
CA THR A 242 -3.41 -20.41 11.42
C THR A 242 -3.40 -19.94 9.98
N LEU A 243 -4.51 -20.14 9.27
CA LEU A 243 -4.79 -19.58 7.96
C LEU A 243 -5.58 -18.29 8.14
N ASP A 244 -5.18 -17.23 7.44
CA ASP A 244 -5.79 -15.91 7.54
C ASP A 244 -6.12 -15.35 6.16
N GLY A 245 -7.39 -15.08 5.94
CA GLY A 245 -7.93 -14.54 4.70
C GLY A 245 -8.54 -13.15 4.86
N SER A 246 -8.25 -12.47 5.97
CA SER A 246 -8.79 -11.14 6.32
C SER A 246 -8.35 -10.02 5.36
N GLY A 247 -7.26 -10.21 4.61
CA GLY A 247 -6.86 -9.31 3.52
C GLY A 247 -7.81 -9.31 2.32
N SER A 248 -8.76 -10.25 2.26
CA SER A 248 -9.72 -10.35 1.17
C SER A 248 -10.69 -9.16 1.19
N SER A 249 -11.01 -8.59 0.03
CA SER A 249 -11.86 -7.40 -0.07
C SER A 249 -12.92 -7.52 -1.15
N ASP A 250 -13.96 -6.70 -1.05
CA ASP A 250 -14.98 -6.55 -2.08
C ASP A 250 -15.28 -5.06 -2.28
N SER A 251 -15.28 -4.62 -3.55
CA SER A 251 -15.25 -3.19 -3.89
C SER A 251 -16.63 -2.54 -3.96
N ASP A 252 -17.68 -3.35 -4.13
CA ASP A 252 -19.08 -2.91 -4.23
C ASP A 252 -20.02 -3.63 -3.25
N GLY A 253 -19.49 -4.58 -2.46
CA GLY A 253 -20.26 -5.37 -1.51
C GLY A 253 -19.50 -5.78 -0.25
N SER A 254 -19.79 -6.97 0.27
CA SER A 254 -19.15 -7.56 1.44
C SER A 254 -18.95 -9.05 1.26
N ILE A 255 -17.83 -9.59 1.73
CA ILE A 255 -17.57 -11.03 1.69
C ILE A 255 -18.44 -11.75 2.73
N VAL A 256 -19.16 -12.79 2.30
CA VAL A 256 -20.08 -13.57 3.14
C VAL A 256 -19.59 -15.00 3.39
N SER A 257 -18.53 -15.46 2.71
CA SER A 257 -18.00 -16.82 2.87
C SER A 257 -16.52 -16.90 2.56
N TRP A 258 -15.77 -17.62 3.42
CA TRP A 258 -14.37 -18.01 3.24
C TRP A 258 -14.26 -19.52 3.39
N VAL A 259 -13.72 -20.19 2.37
CA VAL A 259 -13.57 -21.64 2.32
C VAL A 259 -12.12 -21.99 2.02
N TRP A 260 -11.47 -22.70 2.94
CA TRP A 260 -10.10 -23.16 2.80
C TRP A 260 -10.07 -24.59 2.31
N THR A 261 -9.32 -24.86 1.25
CA THR A 261 -9.19 -26.20 0.67
C THR A 261 -7.73 -26.59 0.47
N GLU A 262 -7.43 -27.87 0.66
CA GLU A 262 -6.15 -28.47 0.27
C GLU A 262 -6.47 -29.61 -0.69
N ASN A 263 -5.80 -29.67 -1.86
CA ASN A 263 -6.08 -30.66 -2.90
C ASN A 263 -7.59 -30.71 -3.31
N ALA A 264 -8.25 -29.55 -3.35
CA ALA A 264 -9.69 -29.39 -3.59
C ALA A 264 -10.60 -30.11 -2.57
N GLN A 265 -10.09 -30.44 -1.38
CA GLN A 265 -10.88 -30.88 -0.23
C GLN A 265 -10.95 -29.75 0.79
N GLN A 266 -12.14 -29.40 1.22
CA GLN A 266 -12.33 -28.38 2.26
C GLN A 266 -11.71 -28.84 3.58
N ILE A 267 -10.73 -28.08 4.06
CA ILE A 267 -10.03 -28.32 5.34
C ILE A 267 -10.54 -27.39 6.44
N ALA A 268 -11.00 -26.19 6.08
CA ALA A 268 -11.59 -25.23 7.03
C ALA A 268 -12.53 -24.22 6.34
N THR A 269 -13.22 -23.42 7.15
CA THR A 269 -14.07 -22.29 6.73
C THR A 269 -13.96 -21.17 7.75
N GLY A 270 -14.19 -19.94 7.32
CA GLY A 270 -14.04 -18.75 8.14
C GLY A 270 -12.89 -17.90 7.64
N GLU A 271 -13.00 -16.60 7.88
CA GLU A 271 -12.00 -15.59 7.53
C GLU A 271 -10.63 -15.96 8.10
N THR A 272 -10.58 -16.38 9.36
CA THR A 272 -9.43 -17.04 9.98
C THR A 272 -9.77 -18.47 10.40
N ALA A 273 -8.80 -19.39 10.28
CA ALA A 273 -9.00 -20.79 10.66
C ALA A 273 -7.71 -21.48 11.13
N GLN A 274 -7.79 -22.26 12.22
CA GLN A 274 -6.70 -23.14 12.64
C GLN A 274 -6.84 -24.53 12.00
N VAL A 275 -5.78 -24.99 11.34
CA VAL A 275 -5.70 -26.30 10.70
C VAL A 275 -4.47 -27.06 11.21
N SER A 276 -4.59 -28.37 11.37
CA SER A 276 -3.44 -29.22 11.72
C SER A 276 -2.89 -29.84 10.45
N LEU A 277 -1.66 -29.47 10.10
CA LEU A 277 -0.96 -29.89 8.89
C LEU A 277 0.17 -30.86 9.28
N ALA A 278 0.50 -31.79 8.39
CA ALA A 278 1.56 -32.77 8.67
C ALA A 278 2.94 -32.15 8.42
N VAL A 279 4.02 -32.76 8.90
CA VAL A 279 5.36 -32.36 8.48
C VAL A 279 5.50 -32.50 6.96
N GLY A 280 5.80 -31.40 6.27
CA GLY A 280 5.83 -31.29 4.82
C GLY A 280 5.35 -29.92 4.31
N THR A 281 5.37 -29.75 2.99
CA THR A 281 4.84 -28.55 2.32
C THR A 281 3.39 -28.77 1.91
N HIS A 282 2.53 -27.82 2.27
CA HIS A 282 1.09 -27.81 2.06
C HIS A 282 0.70 -26.59 1.21
N GLU A 283 0.00 -26.81 0.09
CA GLU A 283 -0.56 -25.75 -0.74
C GLU A 283 -2.05 -25.62 -0.41
N VAL A 284 -2.44 -24.52 0.24
CA VAL A 284 -3.80 -24.28 0.72
C VAL A 284 -4.43 -23.16 -0.11
N THR A 285 -5.63 -23.41 -0.63
CA THR A 285 -6.39 -22.45 -1.44
C THR A 285 -7.54 -21.86 -0.63
N LEU A 286 -7.58 -20.54 -0.51
CA LEU A 286 -8.74 -19.79 -0.06
C LEU A 286 -9.72 -19.57 -1.23
N THR A 287 -11.01 -19.72 -0.97
CA THR A 287 -12.08 -19.27 -1.87
C THR A 287 -13.01 -18.35 -1.10
N VAL A 288 -13.13 -17.10 -1.54
CA VAL A 288 -14.05 -16.12 -0.95
C VAL A 288 -15.31 -15.98 -1.81
N THR A 289 -16.44 -15.61 -1.21
CA THR A 289 -17.71 -15.33 -1.90
C THR A 289 -18.31 -14.05 -1.35
N ASP A 290 -18.70 -13.13 -2.23
CA ASP A 290 -19.38 -11.88 -1.88
C ASP A 290 -20.88 -12.06 -1.60
N ASP A 291 -21.55 -11.00 -1.15
CA ASP A 291 -22.96 -10.97 -0.81
C ASP A 291 -23.91 -11.08 -2.02
N ASP A 292 -23.39 -10.90 -3.22
CA ASP A 292 -24.08 -11.06 -4.50
C ASP A 292 -23.79 -12.40 -5.20
N GLY A 293 -22.95 -13.24 -4.58
CA GLY A 293 -22.62 -14.61 -4.95
C GLY A 293 -21.45 -14.81 -5.92
N ALA A 294 -20.66 -13.79 -6.27
CA ALA A 294 -19.41 -14.00 -7.02
C ALA A 294 -18.27 -14.44 -6.10
N THR A 295 -17.23 -15.04 -6.69
CA THR A 295 -16.17 -15.72 -5.95
C THR A 295 -14.81 -15.43 -6.53
N ASP A 296 -13.79 -15.42 -5.68
CA ASP A 296 -12.38 -15.37 -6.07
C ASP A 296 -11.53 -16.33 -5.22
N GLN A 297 -10.32 -16.63 -5.68
CA GLN A 297 -9.42 -17.59 -5.03
C GLN A 297 -7.99 -17.10 -4.94
N ASP A 298 -7.35 -17.41 -3.81
CA ASP A 298 -5.91 -17.19 -3.61
C ASP A 298 -5.27 -18.39 -2.89
N THR A 299 -3.94 -18.52 -2.94
CA THR A 299 -3.21 -19.67 -2.41
C THR A 299 -2.07 -19.27 -1.49
N VAL A 300 -1.94 -19.98 -0.37
CA VAL A 300 -0.82 -19.86 0.58
C VAL A 300 -0.05 -21.19 0.68
N THR A 301 1.28 -21.10 0.72
CA THR A 301 2.16 -22.25 0.96
C THR A 301 2.56 -22.31 2.42
N VAL A 302 2.25 -23.41 3.09
CA VAL A 302 2.66 -23.67 4.48
C VAL A 302 3.68 -24.81 4.51
N THR A 303 4.88 -24.56 5.04
CA THR A 303 5.92 -25.59 5.21
C THR A 303 6.10 -25.93 6.69
N VAL A 304 5.70 -27.14 7.06
CA VAL A 304 5.93 -27.70 8.39
C VAL A 304 7.26 -28.48 8.39
N ASN A 305 8.27 -27.95 9.05
CA ASN A 305 9.61 -28.52 9.16
C ASN A 305 9.75 -29.46 10.37
N GLY A 306 10.43 -30.59 10.18
CA GLY A 306 10.79 -31.50 11.28
C GLY A 306 12.06 -31.07 12.02
N ILE A 307 12.27 -31.59 13.23
CA ILE A 307 13.43 -31.25 14.07
C ILE A 307 14.77 -31.63 13.39
N VAL A 308 15.68 -30.65 13.27
CA VAL A 308 17.06 -30.84 12.79
C VAL A 308 18.02 -31.00 13.96
N CYS A 309 18.68 -32.16 14.05
CA CYS A 309 19.73 -32.41 15.06
C CYS A 309 21.13 -32.23 14.45
N LEU A 310 21.98 -31.42 15.09
CA LEU A 310 23.41 -31.30 14.78
C LEU A 310 24.25 -32.06 15.81
N PHE A 311 25.17 -32.91 15.34
CA PHE A 311 26.09 -33.67 16.17
C PHE A 311 27.55 -33.38 15.79
N GLN A 312 28.40 -33.18 16.79
CA GLN A 312 29.85 -33.22 16.62
C GLN A 312 30.36 -34.58 17.11
N VAL A 313 30.96 -35.36 16.22
CA VAL A 313 31.41 -36.73 16.50
C VAL A 313 32.92 -36.82 16.31
N ASP A 314 33.62 -37.43 17.27
CA ASP A 314 35.05 -37.76 17.13
C ASP A 314 35.20 -39.06 16.34
N LEU A 315 35.68 -38.95 15.11
CA LEU A 315 35.91 -40.10 14.25
C LEU A 315 37.24 -40.80 14.54
N SER A 316 38.05 -40.32 15.49
CA SER A 316 39.36 -40.87 15.83
C SER A 316 39.36 -42.35 16.25
N SER A 317 38.19 -42.88 16.64
CA SER A 317 37.96 -44.30 16.97
C SER A 317 37.45 -45.14 15.79
N THR A 318 37.05 -44.52 14.67
CA THR A 318 36.50 -45.21 13.49
C THR A 318 37.62 -45.62 12.52
N ALA A 319 37.49 -46.77 11.86
CA ALA A 319 38.55 -47.33 11.02
C ALA A 319 38.80 -46.59 9.69
N THR A 320 38.04 -45.52 9.40
CA THR A 320 37.95 -44.90 8.06
C THR A 320 38.20 -43.40 8.01
N ALA A 321 38.25 -42.68 9.15
CA ALA A 321 38.51 -41.24 9.19
C ALA A 321 39.30 -40.83 10.45
N SER A 322 39.97 -39.67 10.44
CA SER A 322 40.67 -39.12 11.62
C SER A 322 40.28 -37.66 11.85
N GLY A 323 39.79 -37.33 13.04
CA GLY A 323 39.44 -35.97 13.44
C GLY A 323 37.96 -35.82 13.85
N TRP A 324 37.59 -34.60 14.24
CA TRP A 324 36.21 -34.22 14.52
C TRP A 324 35.49 -33.86 13.22
N ASP A 325 34.25 -34.31 13.08
CA ASP A 325 33.39 -33.95 11.95
C ASP A 325 31.96 -33.63 12.44
N TYR A 326 31.22 -32.86 11.65
CA TYR A 326 29.87 -32.41 11.96
C TYR A 326 28.85 -33.17 11.13
N PHE A 327 27.77 -33.60 11.77
CA PHE A 327 26.71 -34.41 11.17
C PHE A 327 25.36 -33.76 11.44
N THR A 328 24.57 -33.57 10.40
CA THR A 328 23.17 -33.19 10.50
C THR A 328 22.28 -34.38 10.15
N THR A 329 21.19 -34.56 10.89
CA THR A 329 20.10 -35.44 10.47
C THR A 329 18.78 -34.86 10.94
N THR A 330 17.75 -35.03 10.13
CA THR A 330 16.37 -34.61 10.41
C THR A 330 15.59 -35.85 10.80
N ALA A 331 14.90 -35.83 11.94
CA ALA A 331 13.96 -36.89 12.28
C ALA A 331 12.62 -36.60 11.60
N GLN A 332 11.93 -37.63 11.11
CA GLN A 332 10.58 -37.48 10.56
C GLN A 332 9.48 -37.99 11.50
N THR A 333 9.85 -38.60 12.63
CA THR A 333 8.91 -39.12 13.65
C THR A 333 9.54 -39.15 15.05
N ALA A 334 8.72 -39.19 16.11
CA ALA A 334 9.14 -39.43 17.49
C ALA A 334 9.91 -40.76 17.69
N ASP A 335 11.02 -40.70 18.45
CA ASP A 335 11.90 -41.82 18.83
C ASP A 335 12.55 -42.57 17.66
N GLU A 336 13.41 -41.88 16.91
CA GLU A 336 14.15 -42.45 15.78
C GLU A 336 15.61 -42.79 16.14
N THR A 337 16.07 -43.95 15.65
CA THR A 337 17.47 -44.39 15.74
C THR A 337 18.09 -44.35 14.35
N ILE A 338 19.01 -43.41 14.10
CA ILE A 338 19.56 -43.14 12.77
C ILE A 338 21.05 -43.51 12.73
N GLY A 339 21.43 -44.25 11.69
CA GLY A 339 22.85 -44.48 11.37
C GLY A 339 23.44 -43.28 10.66
N LEU A 340 24.50 -42.69 11.19
CA LEU A 340 25.12 -41.50 10.61
C LEU A 340 25.95 -41.85 9.37
N THR A 341 25.91 -40.98 8.36
CA THR A 341 26.75 -41.06 7.15
C THR A 341 27.70 -39.87 7.08
N ASP A 342 28.92 -40.09 6.59
CA ASP A 342 29.85 -38.99 6.29
C ASP A 342 29.36 -38.09 5.14
N GLN A 343 30.02 -36.94 4.94
CA GLN A 343 29.71 -35.98 3.86
C GLN A 343 29.88 -36.59 2.44
N SER A 344 30.46 -37.78 2.33
CA SER A 344 30.60 -38.54 1.08
C SER A 344 29.56 -39.67 0.94
N GLY A 345 28.61 -39.78 1.88
CA GLY A 345 27.52 -40.76 1.89
C GLY A 345 27.89 -42.15 2.44
N ASN A 346 29.06 -42.32 3.07
CA ASN A 346 29.45 -43.62 3.65
C ASN A 346 28.93 -43.76 5.08
N ALA A 347 28.35 -44.92 5.41
CA ALA A 347 27.87 -45.22 6.76
C ALA A 347 29.02 -45.31 7.79
N LEU A 348 28.90 -44.58 8.90
CA LEU A 348 29.83 -44.65 10.03
C LEU A 348 29.52 -45.87 10.90
N ALA A 349 30.28 -46.94 10.67
CA ALA A 349 30.08 -48.20 11.38
C ALA A 349 30.25 -48.03 12.90
N GLY A 350 29.17 -48.27 13.64
CA GLY A 350 29.18 -48.34 15.10
C GLY A 350 28.80 -47.05 15.84
N VAL A 351 28.47 -45.97 15.11
CA VAL A 351 27.91 -44.73 15.65
C VAL A 351 26.41 -44.68 15.35
N THR A 352 25.60 -44.37 16.36
CA THR A 352 24.14 -44.31 16.22
C THR A 352 23.59 -43.10 16.94
N ALA A 353 22.82 -42.28 16.23
CA ALA A 353 22.05 -41.17 16.79
C ALA A 353 20.70 -41.67 17.30
N HIS A 354 20.27 -41.14 18.45
CA HIS A 354 18.97 -41.38 19.07
C HIS A 354 18.30 -40.03 19.24
N ILE A 355 17.13 -39.86 18.64
CA ILE A 355 16.35 -38.61 18.65
C ILE A 355 15.00 -38.92 19.28
N GLY A 356 14.65 -38.24 20.36
CA GLY A 356 13.34 -38.32 21.01
C GLY A 356 12.79 -36.94 21.33
N GLU A 357 11.63 -36.88 22.00
CA GLU A 357 10.88 -35.64 22.30
C GLU A 357 11.76 -34.55 22.94
N GLY A 358 12.17 -33.55 22.15
CA GLY A 358 13.03 -32.45 22.60
C GLY A 358 14.47 -32.85 22.97
N TRP A 359 14.97 -34.02 22.54
CA TRP A 359 16.36 -34.42 22.78
C TRP A 359 16.99 -35.19 21.62
N CYS A 360 18.25 -34.86 21.31
CA CYS A 360 19.11 -35.69 20.47
C CYS A 360 20.30 -36.22 21.28
N SER A 361 20.77 -37.43 20.99
CA SER A 361 22.01 -38.00 21.53
C SER A 361 22.68 -38.92 20.52
N TYR A 362 23.95 -39.28 20.72
CA TYR A 362 24.60 -40.32 19.92
C TYR A 362 25.39 -41.28 20.82
N SER A 363 25.66 -42.48 20.32
CA SER A 363 26.36 -43.53 21.06
C SER A 363 27.33 -44.30 20.16
N TYR A 364 28.45 -44.73 20.75
CA TYR A 364 29.39 -45.68 20.14
C TYR A 364 29.11 -47.09 20.66
N THR A 365 29.14 -48.08 19.79
CA THR A 365 28.86 -49.48 20.12
C THR A 365 29.94 -50.19 20.96
N ASP A 366 31.12 -49.59 21.21
CA ASP A 366 32.27 -50.30 21.81
C ASP A 366 32.62 -49.99 23.28
N GLY A 367 32.01 -48.96 23.91
CA GLY A 367 32.11 -48.74 25.35
C GLY A 367 33.51 -48.42 25.93
N THR A 368 34.42 -47.81 25.17
CA THR A 368 35.74 -47.37 25.69
C THR A 368 35.93 -45.84 25.81
N SER A 369 36.91 -45.42 26.61
CA SER A 369 37.00 -44.16 27.40
C SER A 369 37.78 -42.97 26.77
N ASP A 370 37.25 -41.75 27.01
CA ASP A 370 37.86 -40.42 27.31
C ASP A 370 39.02 -39.84 26.46
N PRO A 371 38.86 -38.59 25.97
CA PRO A 371 39.92 -37.58 26.15
C PRO A 371 39.42 -36.24 26.72
N SER A 372 40.18 -35.69 27.68
CA SER A 372 40.03 -34.35 28.28
C SER A 372 40.52 -33.20 27.38
N PRO A 373 40.32 -31.91 27.75
CA PRO A 373 39.91 -30.82 26.86
C PRO A 373 41.05 -30.17 26.07
N ALA A 374 40.72 -29.61 24.91
CA ALA A 374 41.51 -28.59 24.24
C ALA A 374 40.61 -27.40 23.87
N ASP A 375 41.16 -26.22 24.16
CA ASP A 375 40.52 -24.90 24.12
C ASP A 375 39.93 -24.49 22.77
N GLY A 376 38.81 -23.78 22.84
CA GLY A 376 38.40 -22.75 21.88
C GLY A 376 37.61 -23.21 20.66
N ILE A 377 36.28 -23.22 20.76
CA ILE A 377 35.37 -23.12 19.61
C ILE A 377 34.18 -22.22 19.99
N THR A 378 33.94 -21.20 19.17
CA THR A 378 32.69 -20.41 19.12
C THR A 378 31.64 -21.25 18.38
N VAL A 379 30.51 -21.54 19.02
CA VAL A 379 29.37 -22.32 18.47
C VAL A 379 28.10 -21.47 18.62
N PRO A 380 27.11 -21.54 17.69
CA PRO A 380 25.85 -20.79 17.79
C PRO A 380 25.04 -21.10 19.06
N GLN A 381 24.22 -20.15 19.48
CA GLN A 381 23.64 -20.04 20.81
C GLN A 381 22.54 -21.09 21.13
N ASN A 382 22.54 -21.56 22.38
CA ASN A 382 21.38 -22.01 23.20
C ASN A 382 21.21 -23.48 23.65
N VAL A 383 22.14 -24.41 23.45
CA VAL A 383 22.17 -25.67 24.26
C VAL A 383 23.59 -26.15 24.59
N TYR A 384 23.97 -26.13 25.87
CA TYR A 384 25.21 -26.77 26.36
C TYR A 384 24.87 -28.13 27.00
N LYS A 385 25.40 -29.24 26.48
CA LYS A 385 25.25 -30.56 27.10
C LYS A 385 26.55 -31.35 27.00
N ASP A 386 27.11 -31.72 28.16
CA ASP A 386 28.17 -32.72 28.24
C ASP A 386 27.84 -33.75 29.35
N ARG A 387 28.16 -35.02 29.11
CA ARG A 387 27.85 -36.13 30.03
C ARG A 387 29.15 -36.76 30.51
N TYR A 388 29.66 -36.34 31.66
CA TYR A 388 30.84 -36.95 32.26
C TYR A 388 30.51 -38.05 33.29
N ARG A 389 31.26 -39.16 33.25
CA ARG A 389 31.41 -40.09 34.38
C ARG A 389 32.82 -39.92 34.95
N CYS A 390 32.96 -39.35 36.15
CA CYS A 390 34.24 -39.32 36.84
C CYS A 390 34.46 -40.62 37.62
N SER A 391 35.54 -41.34 37.32
CA SER A 391 36.02 -42.45 38.14
C SER A 391 37.49 -42.26 38.50
N THR A 392 37.82 -41.52 39.56
CA THR A 392 39.12 -41.72 40.24
C THR A 392 39.08 -41.50 41.75
N TRP A 393 39.78 -42.41 42.43
CA TRP A 393 40.05 -42.45 43.86
C TRP A 393 41.21 -41.51 44.22
N GLY A 394 40.98 -40.49 45.04
CA GLY A 394 42.05 -39.65 45.56
C GLY A 394 41.55 -38.50 46.42
N ASN A 395 42.17 -38.30 47.59
CA ASN A 395 41.73 -37.42 48.66
C ASN A 395 41.98 -35.91 48.40
N ARG A 396 41.43 -35.37 47.32
CA ARG A 396 41.20 -33.94 47.08
C ARG A 396 39.89 -33.82 46.33
N SER A 397 38.86 -33.21 46.93
CA SER A 397 37.60 -32.91 46.25
C SER A 397 37.87 -31.89 45.13
N PRO A 398 37.94 -32.30 43.85
CA PRO A 398 38.14 -31.36 42.74
C PRO A 398 36.85 -30.60 42.50
N TRP A 399 36.95 -29.36 42.08
CA TRP A 399 35.84 -28.65 41.46
C TRP A 399 35.38 -29.43 40.23
N LEU A 400 34.08 -29.68 40.08
CA LEU A 400 33.58 -30.54 39.02
C LEU A 400 33.51 -29.79 37.68
N HIS A 401 33.29 -28.47 37.72
CA HIS A 401 33.31 -27.60 36.54
C HIS A 401 33.60 -26.13 36.90
N LYS A 402 34.29 -25.44 35.97
CA LYS A 402 34.43 -23.99 35.89
C LYS A 402 33.89 -23.57 34.52
N ILE A 403 32.85 -22.76 34.48
CA ILE A 403 32.35 -22.18 33.23
C ILE A 403 32.81 -20.73 33.22
N GLU A 404 33.63 -20.36 32.24
CA GLU A 404 34.23 -19.03 32.10
C GLU A 404 33.59 -18.24 30.94
N ASN A 405 33.68 -16.91 30.97
CA ASN A 405 33.12 -15.97 29.99
C ASN A 405 31.59 -16.05 29.84
N LEU A 406 30.89 -16.34 30.93
CA LEU A 406 29.44 -16.28 30.95
C LEU A 406 28.96 -14.82 30.85
N PRO A 407 28.11 -14.48 29.85
CA PRO A 407 27.54 -13.13 29.78
C PRO A 407 26.71 -12.82 31.05
N PRO A 408 26.60 -11.55 31.46
CA PRO A 408 25.79 -11.17 32.61
C PRO A 408 24.33 -11.59 32.39
N ALA A 409 23.88 -12.64 33.08
CA ALA A 409 22.54 -13.19 32.90
C ALA A 409 22.10 -13.97 34.14
N THR A 410 20.81 -14.31 34.17
CA THR A 410 20.25 -15.23 35.14
C THR A 410 20.40 -16.65 34.60
N TYR A 411 21.00 -17.54 35.36
CA TYR A 411 21.22 -18.93 34.93
C TYR A 411 20.31 -19.86 35.71
N ARG A 412 19.64 -20.78 35.00
CA ARG A 412 18.87 -21.87 35.60
C ARG A 412 19.72 -23.14 35.55
N VAL A 413 20.14 -23.59 36.71
CA VAL A 413 20.94 -24.82 36.85
C VAL A 413 20.02 -25.94 37.32
N THR A 414 19.88 -26.98 36.51
CA THR A 414 19.12 -28.19 36.83
C THR A 414 20.09 -29.35 37.08
N LEU A 415 20.10 -29.92 38.28
CA LEU A 415 20.96 -31.06 38.63
C LEU A 415 20.18 -32.37 38.53
N PHE A 416 20.77 -33.42 37.94
CA PHE A 416 20.13 -34.73 37.79
C PHE A 416 20.81 -35.80 38.66
N THR A 417 20.00 -36.55 39.40
CA THR A 417 20.43 -37.80 40.05
C THR A 417 20.26 -38.98 39.08
N GLY A 418 21.22 -39.91 39.07
CA GLY A 418 21.07 -41.16 38.35
C GLY A 418 20.14 -42.10 39.09
N ALA A 419 19.37 -42.90 38.36
CA ALA A 419 18.29 -43.79 38.86
C ALA A 419 18.72 -44.93 39.81
N ASN A 420 19.89 -44.87 40.46
CA ASN A 420 20.41 -45.91 41.37
C ASN A 420 21.03 -45.35 42.67
N SER A 421 20.63 -44.16 43.13
CA SER A 421 21.14 -43.54 44.38
C SER A 421 20.47 -44.11 45.64
N SER A 422 20.60 -45.41 45.88
CA SER A 422 20.17 -45.98 47.16
C SER A 422 21.20 -45.65 48.26
N ALA A 423 20.83 -44.70 49.13
CA ALA A 423 21.20 -44.61 50.55
C ALA A 423 22.21 -43.54 51.05
N VAL A 424 22.35 -42.36 50.43
CA VAL A 424 23.00 -41.22 51.13
C VAL A 424 22.35 -39.89 50.76
N ASP A 425 22.06 -39.06 51.76
CA ASP A 425 21.74 -37.64 51.56
C ASP A 425 22.99 -36.96 50.98
N TRP A 426 22.86 -36.30 49.83
CA TRP A 426 23.97 -35.63 49.16
C TRP A 426 23.70 -34.13 49.06
N LYS A 427 24.78 -33.34 49.01
CA LYS A 427 24.73 -31.87 48.94
C LYS A 427 25.48 -31.36 47.71
N ALA A 428 24.84 -30.46 46.98
CA ALA A 428 25.47 -29.69 45.92
C ALA A 428 25.58 -28.22 46.33
N GLU A 429 26.70 -27.60 45.95
CA GLU A 429 26.94 -26.16 46.09
C GLU A 429 27.17 -25.56 44.69
N VAL A 430 26.43 -24.49 44.39
CA VAL A 430 26.61 -23.67 43.18
C VAL A 430 27.06 -22.27 43.59
N TRP A 431 28.08 -21.73 42.93
CA TRP A 431 28.71 -20.45 43.25
C TRP A 431 28.87 -19.55 42.01
N ALA A 432 28.43 -18.28 42.13
CA ALA A 432 28.71 -17.20 41.18
C ALA A 432 29.49 -16.05 41.86
N ASP A 433 30.48 -15.48 41.14
CA ASP A 433 31.23 -14.29 41.58
C ASP A 433 30.49 -13.01 41.15
N THR A 434 30.26 -12.09 42.10
CA THR A 434 29.53 -10.82 41.86
C THR A 434 30.45 -9.70 41.36
N GLY A 435 31.77 -9.92 41.30
CA GLY A 435 32.67 -9.04 40.56
C GLY A 435 33.04 -7.72 41.22
N ASP A 436 32.56 -7.43 42.44
CA ASP A 436 32.82 -6.17 43.15
C ASP A 436 34.12 -6.17 43.97
N GLY A 437 34.88 -7.29 43.93
CA GLY A 437 36.12 -7.47 44.68
C GLY A 437 35.95 -7.60 46.20
N ASN A 438 34.71 -7.64 46.71
CA ASN A 438 34.41 -7.73 48.14
C ASN A 438 33.83 -9.08 48.58
N GLY A 439 33.65 -10.03 47.66
CA GLY A 439 33.38 -11.43 48.01
C GLY A 439 32.00 -11.66 48.63
N GLU A 440 31.00 -10.82 48.35
CA GLU A 440 29.62 -11.19 48.67
C GLU A 440 29.16 -12.32 47.74
N THR A 441 28.91 -13.47 48.37
CA THR A 441 28.77 -14.78 47.76
C THR A 441 27.30 -15.18 47.81
N GLN A 442 26.65 -15.46 46.67
CA GLN A 442 25.43 -16.27 46.69
C GLN A 442 25.83 -17.74 46.71
N THR A 443 25.43 -18.45 47.76
CA THR A 443 25.61 -19.89 47.90
C THR A 443 24.24 -20.51 48.18
N THR A 444 23.78 -21.36 47.27
CA THR A 444 22.58 -22.16 47.48
C THR A 444 23.01 -23.60 47.77
N ASN A 445 22.75 -24.04 49.00
CA ASN A 445 22.93 -25.44 49.38
C ASN A 445 21.66 -26.20 49.03
N ILE A 446 21.82 -27.27 48.25
CA ILE A 446 20.70 -28.13 47.88
C ILE A 446 20.85 -29.47 48.61
N GLU A 447 19.86 -29.84 49.41
CA GLU A 447 19.77 -31.15 50.05
C GLU A 447 18.77 -32.04 49.30
N PHE A 448 19.18 -33.25 48.93
CA PHE A 448 18.30 -34.24 48.30
C PHE A 448 18.04 -35.39 49.27
N GLY A 449 16.78 -35.81 49.40
CA GLY A 449 16.40 -36.98 50.19
C GLY A 449 16.75 -38.29 49.50
N ALA A 450 17.06 -39.32 50.28
CA ALA A 450 17.37 -40.66 49.75
C ALA A 450 16.16 -41.29 49.02
N GLY A 451 16.29 -41.52 47.71
CA GLY A 451 15.36 -42.34 46.91
C GLY A 451 14.62 -41.64 45.77
N ASP A 452 14.78 -40.32 45.62
CA ASP A 452 14.06 -39.58 44.58
C ASP A 452 14.92 -39.35 43.32
N SER A 453 14.30 -39.59 42.15
CA SER A 453 14.75 -39.06 40.86
C SER A 453 14.26 -37.62 40.72
N ASP A 454 14.76 -36.74 41.59
CA ASP A 454 14.37 -35.34 41.61
C ASP A 454 15.41 -34.49 40.86
N SER A 455 14.89 -33.58 40.03
CA SER A 455 15.63 -32.43 39.53
C SER A 455 15.39 -31.26 40.47
N VAL A 456 16.46 -30.65 40.99
CA VAL A 456 16.36 -29.36 41.70
C VAL A 456 16.86 -28.26 40.79
N GLU A 457 16.04 -27.23 40.65
CA GLU A 457 16.36 -26.00 39.93
C GLU A 457 16.86 -24.94 40.90
N VAL A 458 17.96 -24.29 40.52
CA VAL A 458 18.45 -23.09 41.21
C VAL A 458 18.69 -21.99 40.20
N THR A 459 18.14 -20.81 40.52
CA THR A 459 18.30 -19.57 39.76
C THR A 459 19.41 -18.73 40.37
N ILE A 460 20.42 -18.35 39.58
CA ILE A 460 21.58 -17.58 40.07
C ILE A 460 21.90 -16.44 39.09
N ASN A 461 22.08 -15.23 39.62
CA ASN A 461 22.51 -14.07 38.84
C ASN A 461 24.04 -14.01 38.83
N ALA A 462 24.66 -14.32 37.68
CA ALA A 462 26.10 -14.16 37.52
C ALA A 462 26.37 -12.85 36.79
N MET A 463 26.99 -11.88 37.47
CA MET A 463 27.31 -10.58 36.87
C MET A 463 28.71 -10.52 36.24
N ASN A 464 29.63 -11.42 36.61
CA ASN A 464 30.96 -11.48 36.00
C ASN A 464 31.43 -12.93 35.78
N ASP A 465 31.46 -13.31 34.51
CA ASP A 465 32.28 -14.29 33.79
C ASP A 465 32.54 -15.70 34.36
N VAL A 466 32.23 -16.07 35.61
CA VAL A 466 32.58 -17.42 36.12
C VAL A 466 31.51 -18.06 37.02
N LEU A 467 31.03 -19.25 36.61
CA LEU A 467 30.17 -20.13 37.41
C LEU A 467 30.94 -21.39 37.85
N TRP A 468 30.85 -21.74 39.13
CA TRP A 468 31.45 -22.94 39.72
C TRP A 468 30.40 -23.89 40.28
N ILE A 469 30.53 -25.19 39.99
CA ILE A 469 29.66 -26.24 40.54
C ILE A 469 30.51 -27.26 41.31
N ARG A 470 30.09 -27.58 42.55
CA ARG A 470 30.77 -28.54 43.42
C ARG A 470 29.81 -29.55 44.04
N ASP A 471 30.25 -30.81 44.11
CA ASP A 471 29.59 -31.91 44.81
C ASP A 471 30.41 -32.30 46.07
N TYR A 472 29.74 -32.49 47.21
CA TYR A 472 30.32 -33.19 48.36
C TYR A 472 29.32 -34.14 49.05
N GLY A 473 29.65 -35.42 49.06
CA GLY A 473 28.99 -36.39 49.93
C GLY A 473 29.49 -36.28 51.37
N TYR A 474 28.58 -36.09 52.33
CA TYR A 474 28.88 -36.20 53.76
C TYR A 474 28.54 -37.61 54.26
N ASP A 475 29.57 -38.39 54.61
CA ASP A 475 29.42 -39.67 55.31
C ASP A 475 29.79 -39.48 56.80
N PRO A 476 28.87 -39.64 57.76
CA PRO A 476 29.19 -39.58 59.18
C PRO A 476 29.89 -40.85 59.71
N ASP A 477 30.07 -41.93 58.92
CA ASP A 477 30.75 -43.17 59.34
C ASP A 477 32.20 -43.26 58.80
N PRO A 478 33.24 -43.16 59.65
CA PRO A 478 34.63 -43.15 59.20
C PRO A 478 35.19 -44.52 58.77
N VAL A 479 34.37 -45.57 58.59
CA VAL A 479 34.86 -46.95 58.47
C VAL A 479 34.58 -47.65 57.13
N ASN A 480 33.84 -47.06 56.17
CA ASN A 480 33.53 -47.74 54.90
C ASN A 480 33.60 -46.85 53.64
N HIS A 481 34.81 -46.65 53.12
CA HIS A 481 35.09 -45.84 51.92
C HIS A 481 34.76 -46.55 50.56
N ASN A 482 33.64 -47.26 50.41
CA ASN A 482 33.35 -48.02 49.17
C ASN A 482 31.99 -47.72 48.52
N GLY A 483 31.56 -46.46 48.55
CA GLY A 483 30.35 -46.04 47.82
C GLY A 483 30.20 -44.53 47.70
N ARG A 484 31.13 -43.85 47.02
CA ARG A 484 30.86 -42.47 46.55
C ARG A 484 30.17 -42.55 45.19
N GLN A 485 28.87 -42.30 45.14
CA GLN A 485 28.14 -42.02 43.91
C GLN A 485 28.01 -40.49 43.79
N SER A 486 28.31 -39.95 42.61
CA SER A 486 28.22 -38.52 42.28
C SER A 486 27.02 -38.26 41.38
N ALA A 487 26.60 -36.99 41.27
CA ALA A 487 25.56 -36.55 40.34
C ALA A 487 25.80 -37.10 38.92
N SER A 488 24.73 -37.52 38.22
CA SER A 488 24.82 -38.20 36.93
C SER A 488 24.73 -37.26 35.72
N GLY A 489 24.62 -35.97 35.97
CA GLY A 489 24.63 -34.90 34.99
C GLY A 489 24.06 -33.60 35.58
N TYR A 490 24.35 -32.48 34.94
CA TYR A 490 23.67 -31.21 35.17
C TYR A 490 23.31 -30.60 33.83
N ILE A 491 22.24 -29.82 33.78
CA ILE A 491 21.93 -28.90 32.68
C ILE A 491 22.15 -27.50 33.25
N VAL A 492 23.08 -26.75 32.64
CA VAL A 492 23.10 -25.29 32.81
C VAL A 492 22.33 -24.74 31.62
N ARG A 493 21.12 -24.24 31.87
CA ARG A 493 20.46 -23.36 30.91
C ARG A 493 20.91 -21.95 31.24
N GLY A 494 21.59 -21.29 30.32
CA GLY A 494 21.48 -19.84 30.30
C GLY A 494 19.99 -19.54 30.17
N ILE A 495 19.41 -18.73 31.05
CA ILE A 495 18.20 -18.00 30.65
C ILE A 495 18.76 -16.92 29.75
N SER A 496 19.12 -17.33 28.53
CA SER A 496 19.43 -16.47 27.43
C SER A 496 18.10 -15.85 27.06
N SER A 497 17.80 -14.71 27.64
CA SER A 497 16.83 -13.78 27.06
C SER A 497 17.51 -12.99 25.94
N THR A 498 18.40 -13.62 25.16
CA THR A 498 19.03 -13.04 23.99
C THR A 498 19.45 -14.14 22.95
N SER A 499 18.51 -14.93 22.38
CA SER A 499 18.25 -14.68 20.93
C SER A 499 17.81 -13.24 20.96
N SER A 500 18.46 -12.31 20.27
CA SER A 500 18.10 -10.90 20.40
C SER A 500 16.60 -10.78 20.21
N VAL A 501 15.82 -10.77 21.30
CA VAL A 501 14.38 -10.72 21.23
C VAL A 501 14.16 -9.31 20.78
N ILE A 502 13.98 -9.17 19.47
CA ILE A 502 13.72 -7.88 18.90
C ILE A 502 12.27 -7.67 19.28
N ALA A 503 12.04 -6.82 20.28
CA ALA A 503 10.68 -6.53 20.70
C ALA A 503 9.84 -6.16 19.45
N PRO A 504 8.60 -6.66 19.36
CA PRO A 504 7.78 -6.45 18.19
C PRO A 504 7.60 -4.94 17.99
N VAL A 505 7.49 -4.53 16.74
CA VAL A 505 7.13 -3.17 16.40
C VAL A 505 5.62 -3.05 16.56
N ALA A 506 5.20 -2.33 17.60
CA ALA A 506 3.82 -1.90 17.75
C ALA A 506 3.52 -0.81 16.71
N ASP A 507 2.39 -0.94 16.03
CA ASP A 507 1.77 0.13 15.24
C ASP A 507 0.35 0.29 15.77
N ALA A 508 0.08 1.39 16.46
CA ALA A 508 -1.23 1.69 17.05
C ALA A 508 -2.24 2.22 16.03
N GLY A 509 -1.85 2.26 14.74
CA GLY A 509 -2.66 2.81 13.66
C GLY A 509 -2.73 4.34 13.70
N GLN A 510 -3.46 4.91 12.73
CA GLN A 510 -3.64 6.35 12.66
C GLN A 510 -4.63 6.84 13.71
N GLY A 511 -4.28 7.94 14.38
CA GLY A 511 -5.19 8.65 15.26
C GLY A 511 -6.34 9.28 14.51
N GLY A 512 -7.44 9.54 15.23
CA GLY A 512 -8.68 9.97 14.60
C GLY A 512 -9.47 10.96 15.46
N ILE A 513 -10.29 11.73 14.76
CA ILE A 513 -11.36 12.52 15.37
C ILE A 513 -12.66 11.79 15.06
N VAL A 514 -13.41 11.41 16.08
CA VAL A 514 -14.72 10.75 15.93
C VAL A 514 -15.77 11.64 16.57
N GLU A 515 -16.88 11.90 15.88
CA GLU A 515 -17.99 12.68 16.43
C GLU A 515 -18.95 11.77 17.18
N ASP A 516 -19.40 12.17 18.37
CA ASP A 516 -20.55 11.58 19.07
C ASP A 516 -21.82 11.81 18.21
N GLU A 517 -22.19 10.83 17.38
CA GLU A 517 -23.29 10.98 16.41
C GLU A 517 -24.66 10.90 17.09
N ASP A 518 -24.76 10.29 18.28
CA ASP A 518 -26.02 9.97 18.95
C ASP A 518 -26.30 10.83 20.20
N GLY A 519 -25.35 11.67 20.60
CA GLY A 519 -25.44 12.60 21.71
C GLY A 519 -25.35 11.93 23.09
N THR A 520 -24.62 10.81 23.18
CA THR A 520 -24.49 10.03 24.42
C THR A 520 -23.32 10.44 25.33
N ASP A 521 -22.56 11.48 24.95
CA ASP A 521 -21.31 11.92 25.59
C ASP A 521 -20.19 10.84 25.52
N SER A 522 -20.29 9.90 24.57
CA SER A 522 -19.31 8.87 24.26
C SER A 522 -19.51 8.33 22.85
N GLU A 523 -18.48 7.82 22.18
CA GLU A 523 -18.58 7.23 20.84
C GLU A 523 -17.81 5.91 20.74
N SER A 524 -18.25 5.01 19.86
CA SER A 524 -17.54 3.77 19.52
C SER A 524 -16.39 4.09 18.56
N VAL A 525 -15.20 3.64 18.91
CA VAL A 525 -14.00 3.83 18.11
C VAL A 525 -13.36 2.48 17.86
N THR A 526 -13.14 2.19 16.58
CA THR A 526 -12.30 1.07 16.15
C THR A 526 -10.84 1.46 16.32
N LEU A 527 -10.12 0.69 17.12
CA LEU A 527 -8.66 0.73 17.20
C LEU A 527 -8.13 -0.42 16.35
N ASP A 528 -7.09 -0.14 15.56
CA ASP A 528 -6.51 -1.12 14.63
C ASP A 528 -5.00 -1.15 14.81
N GLY A 529 -4.51 -2.30 15.24
CA GLY A 529 -3.10 -2.59 15.48
C GLY A 529 -2.52 -3.59 14.49
N SER A 530 -3.21 -3.85 13.37
CA SER A 530 -2.80 -4.81 12.34
C SER A 530 -1.49 -4.45 11.63
N GLY A 531 -1.07 -3.19 11.70
CA GLY A 531 0.25 -2.77 11.24
C GLY A 531 1.41 -3.27 12.13
N SER A 532 1.12 -3.87 13.29
CA SER A 532 2.15 -4.36 14.21
C SER A 532 2.81 -5.63 13.67
N TRP A 533 4.12 -5.71 13.77
CA TRP A 533 4.88 -6.83 13.21
C TRP A 533 6.08 -7.17 14.07
N ASP A 534 6.62 -8.36 13.90
CA ASP A 534 7.80 -8.83 14.62
C ASP A 534 8.91 -9.26 13.64
N TYR A 535 10.16 -8.96 13.99
CA TYR A 535 11.32 -9.16 13.12
C TYR A 535 11.81 -10.61 13.15
N ASP A 536 11.67 -11.28 14.28
CA ASP A 536 12.15 -12.65 14.51
C ASP A 536 11.08 -13.65 14.96
N GLY A 537 9.82 -13.23 14.98
CA GLY A 537 8.68 -14.04 15.42
C GLY A 537 7.34 -13.51 14.92
N SER A 538 6.30 -13.66 15.73
CA SER A 538 4.93 -13.25 15.44
C SER A 538 4.32 -12.54 16.63
N VAL A 539 3.49 -11.51 16.38
CA VAL A 539 2.72 -10.87 17.45
C VAL A 539 1.60 -11.80 17.90
N VAL A 540 1.54 -12.12 19.20
CA VAL A 540 0.54 -13.04 19.78
C VAL A 540 -0.46 -12.37 20.71
N SER A 541 -0.25 -11.12 21.09
CA SER A 541 -1.16 -10.39 21.99
C SER A 541 -1.14 -8.88 21.75
N TRP A 542 -2.33 -8.28 21.65
CA TRP A 542 -2.55 -6.84 21.57
C TRP A 542 -3.36 -6.39 22.77
N VAL A 543 -2.83 -5.44 23.54
CA VAL A 543 -3.49 -4.84 24.69
C VAL A 543 -3.57 -3.33 24.50
N TRP A 544 -4.79 -2.81 24.43
CA TRP A 544 -5.06 -1.38 24.36
C TRP A 544 -5.32 -0.85 25.77
N SER A 545 -4.62 0.22 26.17
CA SER A 545 -4.77 0.82 27.50
C SER A 545 -4.83 2.33 27.45
N GLU A 546 -5.64 2.93 28.32
CA GLU A 546 -5.61 4.36 28.60
C GLU A 546 -4.85 4.59 29.92
N GLY A 547 -3.64 5.15 29.81
CA GLY A 547 -2.67 5.15 30.92
C GLY A 547 -2.32 3.73 31.35
N GLU A 548 -2.37 3.44 32.66
CA GLU A 548 -2.07 2.11 33.21
C GLU A 548 -3.28 1.14 33.19
N THR A 549 -4.40 1.55 32.59
CA THR A 549 -5.66 0.78 32.65
C THR A 549 -5.96 0.15 31.29
N PRO A 550 -5.94 -1.19 31.16
CA PRO A 550 -6.39 -1.86 29.94
C PRO A 550 -7.86 -1.57 29.64
N ILE A 551 -8.15 -1.11 28.43
CA ILE A 551 -9.50 -0.77 27.95
C ILE A 551 -10.02 -1.79 26.92
N ALA A 552 -9.14 -2.43 26.15
CA ALA A 552 -9.48 -3.51 25.23
C ALA A 552 -8.29 -4.43 24.92
N THR A 553 -8.56 -5.54 24.23
CA THR A 553 -7.57 -6.50 23.76
C THR A 553 -7.98 -7.02 22.39
N GLY A 554 -7.02 -7.38 21.55
CA GLY A 554 -7.25 -7.82 20.17
C GLY A 554 -6.57 -6.88 19.18
N GLU A 555 -6.15 -7.45 18.05
CA GLU A 555 -5.51 -6.72 16.95
C GLU A 555 -6.35 -5.55 16.46
N THR A 556 -7.65 -5.80 16.25
CA THR A 556 -8.67 -4.76 16.15
C THR A 556 -9.57 -4.78 17.38
N ALA A 557 -10.00 -3.60 17.86
CA ALA A 557 -10.83 -3.49 19.04
C ALA A 557 -11.81 -2.30 18.97
N GLU A 558 -13.08 -2.56 19.25
CA GLU A 558 -14.08 -1.50 19.47
C GLU A 558 -14.06 -1.03 20.93
N VAL A 559 -13.80 0.25 21.14
CA VAL A 559 -13.84 0.90 22.45
C VAL A 559 -14.82 2.05 22.48
N SER A 560 -15.60 2.15 23.55
CA SER A 560 -16.44 3.33 23.79
C SER A 560 -15.65 4.35 24.60
N LEU A 561 -15.34 5.48 23.97
CA LEU A 561 -14.55 6.56 24.56
C LEU A 561 -15.46 7.76 24.84
N SER A 562 -15.28 8.41 25.99
CA SER A 562 -16.06 9.60 26.35
C SER A 562 -15.67 10.81 25.49
N VAL A 563 -16.50 11.86 25.45
CA VAL A 563 -16.08 13.14 24.83
C VAL A 563 -14.79 13.67 25.48
N GLY A 564 -13.77 13.93 24.66
CA GLY A 564 -12.44 14.36 25.09
C GLY A 564 -11.31 13.77 24.25
N THR A 565 -10.08 14.16 24.58
CA THR A 565 -8.87 13.58 23.98
C THR A 565 -8.37 12.42 24.83
N HIS A 566 -8.18 11.28 24.19
CA HIS A 566 -7.74 10.02 24.76
C HIS A 566 -6.40 9.64 24.15
N VAL A 567 -5.39 9.40 25.00
CA VAL A 567 -4.10 8.84 24.57
C VAL A 567 -4.13 7.35 24.90
N ILE A 568 -4.17 6.53 23.87
CA ILE A 568 -4.33 5.09 23.97
C ILE A 568 -3.00 4.45 23.61
N THR A 569 -2.47 3.63 24.50
CA THR A 569 -1.26 2.86 24.28
C THR A 569 -1.63 1.46 23.81
N LEU A 570 -1.17 1.08 22.62
CA LEU A 570 -1.10 -0.30 22.19
C LEU A 570 0.17 -0.93 22.77
N THR A 571 0.02 -2.04 23.49
CA THR A 571 1.12 -2.93 23.85
C THR A 571 0.93 -4.23 23.10
N VAL A 572 1.85 -4.51 22.17
CA VAL A 572 1.91 -5.82 21.49
C VAL A 572 2.94 -6.71 22.18
N THR A 573 2.66 -8.01 22.25
CA THR A 573 3.58 -9.03 22.77
C THR A 573 3.81 -10.06 21.69
N ASP A 574 5.06 -10.42 21.43
CA ASP A 574 5.45 -11.48 20.49
C ASP A 574 5.37 -12.87 21.13
N ASP A 575 5.63 -13.90 20.31
CA ASP A 575 5.71 -15.31 20.70
C ASP A 575 6.92 -15.64 21.60
N ASP A 576 7.83 -14.68 21.79
CA ASP A 576 8.98 -14.73 22.69
C ASP A 576 8.76 -13.95 24.02
N ASP A 577 7.53 -13.56 24.32
CA ASP A 577 7.10 -12.76 25.49
C ASP A 577 7.71 -11.34 25.57
N ALA A 578 8.35 -10.82 24.52
CA ALA A 578 8.78 -9.42 24.46
C ALA A 578 7.68 -8.50 23.93
N THR A 579 7.76 -7.23 24.34
CA THR A 579 6.68 -6.28 24.14
C THR A 579 7.13 -5.02 23.43
N GLY A 580 6.40 -4.66 22.38
CA GLY A 580 6.43 -3.36 21.72
C GLY A 580 5.32 -2.46 22.25
N GLN A 581 5.55 -1.14 22.22
CA GLN A 581 4.50 -0.17 22.53
C GLN A 581 4.46 0.94 21.50
N ASP A 582 3.26 1.35 21.15
CA ASP A 582 2.97 2.54 20.37
C ASP A 582 1.73 3.24 20.94
N THR A 583 1.54 4.51 20.60
CA THR A 583 0.44 5.32 21.11
C THR A 583 -0.34 5.97 19.99
N VAL A 584 -1.67 5.86 20.07
CA VAL A 584 -2.60 6.56 19.20
C VAL A 584 -3.41 7.58 20.01
N THR A 585 -3.57 8.78 19.46
CA THR A 585 -4.43 9.81 20.05
C THR A 585 -5.78 9.79 19.35
N VAL A 586 -6.85 9.55 20.11
CA VAL A 586 -8.23 9.61 19.62
C VAL A 586 -8.94 10.77 20.31
N THR A 587 -9.58 11.64 19.53
CA THR A 587 -10.42 12.71 20.09
C THR A 587 -11.88 12.45 19.76
N VAL A 588 -12.69 12.18 20.78
CA VAL A 588 -14.15 12.11 20.63
C VAL A 588 -14.72 13.50 20.84
N LEU A 589 -15.34 14.05 19.79
CA LEU A 589 -16.02 15.33 19.83
C LEU A 589 -17.46 15.15 20.29
N ALA A 590 -17.99 16.10 21.05
CA ALA A 590 -19.43 16.16 21.26
C ALA A 590 -20.13 16.40 19.92
N GLN A 591 -21.32 15.83 19.73
CA GLN A 591 -22.15 15.98 18.54
C GLN A 591 -22.11 17.41 17.97
N GLY A 592 -21.56 17.58 16.77
CA GLY A 592 -21.47 18.86 16.04
C GLY A 592 -20.49 19.89 16.62
N ALA A 593 -19.39 19.46 17.25
CA ALA A 593 -18.39 20.36 17.82
C ALA A 593 -16.98 20.13 17.24
N LEU A 594 -16.72 20.61 16.02
CA LEU A 594 -15.34 20.91 15.61
C LEU A 594 -14.73 21.89 16.64
N TRP A 595 -13.67 21.47 17.34
CA TRP A 595 -12.93 22.35 18.26
C TRP A 595 -11.66 22.86 17.56
N GLY A 596 -11.55 24.17 17.46
CA GLY A 596 -10.46 24.83 16.77
C GLY A 596 -10.84 26.25 16.35
N TYR A 597 -10.09 26.77 15.40
CA TYR A 597 -10.34 28.07 14.79
C TYR A 597 -10.82 27.90 13.36
N PHE A 598 -11.77 28.73 12.93
CA PHE A 598 -12.43 28.65 11.65
C PHE A 598 -12.09 29.87 10.81
N VAL A 599 -11.75 29.65 9.54
CA VAL A 599 -11.33 30.66 8.59
C VAL A 599 -12.16 30.54 7.32
N ASP A 600 -12.95 31.58 7.04
CA ASP A 600 -13.72 31.71 5.81
C ASP A 600 -13.32 33.03 5.15
N TYR A 601 -12.50 32.94 4.12
CA TYR A 601 -11.98 34.12 3.41
C TYR A 601 -13.10 34.97 2.78
N ALA A 602 -14.20 34.34 2.37
CA ALA A 602 -15.29 35.00 1.65
C ALA A 602 -16.23 35.76 2.59
N THR A 603 -16.54 35.20 3.76
CA THR A 603 -17.56 35.76 4.67
C THR A 603 -17.09 36.09 6.09
N GLY A 604 -15.87 35.66 6.45
CA GLY A 604 -15.30 35.84 7.77
C GLY A 604 -14.96 37.30 8.13
N ASN A 605 -14.60 37.50 9.39
CA ASN A 605 -14.16 38.79 9.91
C ASN A 605 -13.11 38.61 11.00
N ASP A 606 -11.94 39.20 10.83
CA ASP A 606 -10.80 39.07 11.74
C ASP A 606 -11.05 39.65 13.16
N ALA A 607 -12.13 40.41 13.35
CA ALA A 607 -12.55 40.86 14.67
C ALA A 607 -13.33 39.78 15.45
N ASN A 608 -13.76 38.70 14.79
CA ASN A 608 -14.45 37.58 15.44
C ASN A 608 -13.51 36.80 16.35
N ALA A 609 -14.07 35.97 17.24
CA ALA A 609 -13.26 35.08 18.07
C ALA A 609 -12.61 33.95 17.25
N GLY A 610 -13.19 33.59 16.10
CA GLY A 610 -12.71 32.50 15.24
C GLY A 610 -13.02 31.10 15.77
N THR A 611 -13.54 30.96 16.99
CA THR A 611 -13.75 29.64 17.65
C THR A 611 -15.11 28.99 17.35
N SER A 612 -15.81 29.40 16.28
CA SER A 612 -17.03 28.75 15.82
C SER A 612 -17.28 29.01 14.34
N GLU A 613 -17.89 28.05 13.67
CA GLU A 613 -18.25 28.10 12.24
C GLU A 613 -19.11 29.33 11.87
N GLY A 614 -19.98 29.78 12.78
CA GLY A 614 -20.85 30.93 12.55
C GLY A 614 -20.16 32.29 12.69
N THR A 615 -18.95 32.32 13.23
CA THR A 615 -18.14 33.54 13.41
C THR A 615 -16.68 33.29 13.06
N PRO A 616 -16.37 32.90 11.81
CA PRO A 616 -15.01 32.59 11.40
C PRO A 616 -14.19 33.88 11.22
N TRP A 617 -12.88 33.75 11.25
CA TRP A 617 -11.97 34.80 10.79
C TRP A 617 -11.99 34.90 9.27
N GLN A 618 -11.60 36.07 8.74
CA GLN A 618 -11.38 36.20 7.30
C GLN A 618 -9.99 35.67 6.93
N HIS A 619 -8.99 35.98 7.75
CA HIS A 619 -7.62 35.54 7.59
C HIS A 619 -7.19 34.70 8.79
N CYS A 620 -6.34 33.71 8.55
CA CYS A 620 -5.78 32.91 9.64
C CYS A 620 -4.65 33.66 10.39
N PRO A 621 -4.30 33.23 11.62
CA PRO A 621 -3.08 33.68 12.29
C PRO A 621 -1.85 33.39 11.41
N GLY A 622 -0.93 34.35 11.33
CA GLY A 622 0.27 34.24 10.51
C GLY A 622 0.14 34.79 9.09
N ASP A 623 -1.07 35.07 8.61
CA ASP A 623 -1.25 35.84 7.37
C ASP A 623 -0.86 37.32 7.59
N PRO A 624 0.00 37.92 6.74
CA PRO A 624 0.35 39.34 6.80
C PRO A 624 -0.84 40.32 6.70
N ASN A 625 -1.95 39.89 6.10
CA ASN A 625 -3.18 40.67 5.97
C ASN A 625 -4.14 40.47 7.15
N ALA A 626 -3.90 39.50 8.03
CA ALA A 626 -4.73 39.31 9.21
C ALA A 626 -4.73 40.57 10.08
N THR A 627 -5.90 40.89 10.62
CA THR A 627 -6.07 42.00 11.57
C THR A 627 -6.74 41.53 12.87
N GLY A 628 -7.07 42.46 13.77
CA GLY A 628 -7.94 42.17 14.91
C GLY A 628 -7.50 41.02 15.81
N VAL A 629 -8.45 40.13 16.12
CA VAL A 629 -8.24 38.96 16.98
C VAL A 629 -7.41 37.92 16.25
N ALA A 630 -7.70 37.64 14.98
CA ALA A 630 -6.96 36.68 14.15
C ALA A 630 -5.45 36.94 14.18
N ALA A 631 -5.02 38.18 13.91
CA ALA A 631 -3.61 38.57 13.90
C ALA A 631 -2.93 38.47 15.27
N SER A 632 -3.69 38.61 16.36
CA SER A 632 -3.17 38.58 17.72
C SER A 632 -3.19 37.19 18.35
N THR A 633 -3.85 36.22 17.71
CA THR A 633 -3.96 34.87 18.24
C THR A 633 -2.66 34.12 18.03
N SER A 634 -2.17 33.49 19.10
CA SER A 634 -1.04 32.58 19.06
C SER A 634 -1.58 31.17 19.17
N LEU A 635 -1.29 30.34 18.18
CA LEU A 635 -1.64 28.92 18.21
C LEU A 635 -0.81 28.20 19.28
N ALA A 636 -1.41 27.20 19.91
CA ALA A 636 -0.82 26.29 20.88
C ALA A 636 -0.85 24.85 20.36
N ALA A 637 -0.06 23.96 20.96
CA ALA A 637 -0.06 22.54 20.61
C ALA A 637 -1.47 21.93 20.72
N GLY A 638 -1.85 21.12 19.73
CA GLY A 638 -3.18 20.54 19.59
C GLY A 638 -4.23 21.46 18.95
N ASP A 639 -3.91 22.74 18.68
CA ASP A 639 -4.86 23.62 17.99
C ASP A 639 -5.02 23.20 16.52
N THR A 640 -6.26 23.21 16.05
CA THR A 640 -6.59 23.05 14.62
C THR A 640 -7.13 24.36 14.05
N VAL A 641 -6.69 24.72 12.84
CA VAL A 641 -7.22 25.83 12.06
C VAL A 641 -7.91 25.27 10.81
N TYR A 642 -9.23 25.28 10.81
CA TYR A 642 -10.09 24.85 9.71
C TYR A 642 -10.29 25.99 8.72
N PHE A 643 -9.91 25.75 7.47
CA PHE A 643 -10.21 26.61 6.35
C PHE A 643 -11.45 26.07 5.66
N ARG A 644 -12.37 26.97 5.32
CA ARG A 644 -13.61 26.57 4.68
C ARG A 644 -13.34 25.94 3.31
N THR A 645 -13.90 24.76 3.06
CA THR A 645 -13.95 24.15 1.72
C THR A 645 -14.79 24.99 0.74
N ASP A 646 -14.71 24.70 -0.55
CA ASP A 646 -15.30 25.45 -1.65
C ASP A 646 -14.96 26.96 -1.65
N THR A 647 -13.87 27.33 -0.97
CA THR A 647 -13.46 28.72 -0.78
C THR A 647 -12.05 28.95 -1.32
N THR A 648 -11.87 30.04 -2.07
CA THR A 648 -10.56 30.51 -2.50
C THR A 648 -10.01 31.51 -1.49
N TYR A 649 -8.95 31.14 -0.78
CA TYR A 649 -8.20 31.99 0.12
C TYR A 649 -7.07 32.70 -0.63
N VAL A 650 -7.18 34.02 -0.77
CA VAL A 650 -6.18 34.82 -1.50
C VAL A 650 -5.13 35.38 -0.54
N MET A 651 -3.93 34.81 -0.62
CA MET A 651 -2.78 35.16 0.21
C MET A 651 -2.01 36.38 -0.33
N SER A 652 -1.25 37.04 0.53
CA SER A 652 -0.19 37.95 0.08
C SER A 652 0.96 37.18 -0.57
N ALA A 653 1.83 37.89 -1.29
CA ALA A 653 3.04 37.29 -1.89
C ALA A 653 3.99 36.63 -0.87
N ASP A 654 3.99 37.10 0.38
CA ASP A 654 4.82 36.55 1.46
C ASP A 654 4.28 35.22 2.01
N GLY A 655 3.04 34.85 1.64
CA GLY A 655 2.35 33.66 2.12
C GLY A 655 1.82 33.80 3.55
N ILE A 656 1.34 32.69 4.10
CA ILE A 656 0.94 32.54 5.50
C ILE A 656 2.13 32.00 6.28
N THR A 657 2.52 32.70 7.35
CA THR A 657 3.63 32.25 8.20
C THR A 657 3.14 31.27 9.27
N LEU A 658 3.66 30.05 9.25
CA LEU A 658 3.52 29.05 10.31
C LEU A 658 4.23 29.58 11.57
N ASN A 659 3.46 30.19 12.47
CA ASN A 659 4.00 31.07 13.51
C ASN A 659 4.18 30.40 14.89
N ALA A 660 3.81 29.13 15.02
CA ALA A 660 3.92 28.31 16.23
C ALA A 660 4.35 26.87 15.90
N SER A 661 4.78 26.14 16.92
CA SER A 661 5.04 24.69 16.86
C SER A 661 4.00 23.98 17.73
N GLY A 662 3.63 22.77 17.37
CA GLY A 662 2.92 21.86 18.28
C GLY A 662 3.87 21.22 19.28
N GLU A 663 3.42 20.10 19.84
CA GLU A 663 4.20 19.19 20.68
C GLU A 663 3.97 17.75 20.19
N SER A 664 4.86 16.82 20.54
CA SER A 664 4.68 15.40 20.20
C SER A 664 3.31 14.87 20.66
N GLY A 665 2.61 14.18 19.75
CA GLY A 665 1.23 13.71 19.94
C GLY A 665 0.15 14.80 19.94
N HIS A 666 0.53 16.08 19.83
CA HIS A 666 -0.35 17.24 19.84
C HIS A 666 0.09 18.27 18.78
N PRO A 667 0.06 17.90 17.49
CA PRO A 667 0.48 18.80 16.43
C PRO A 667 -0.45 20.02 16.32
N ILE A 668 0.04 21.09 15.70
CA ILE A 668 -0.84 22.13 15.17
C ILE A 668 -1.29 21.69 13.78
N VAL A 669 -2.60 21.66 13.55
CA VAL A 669 -3.19 21.20 12.30
C VAL A 669 -3.72 22.39 11.50
N PHE A 670 -3.33 22.48 10.23
CA PHE A 670 -3.96 23.34 9.24
C PHE A 670 -4.75 22.44 8.29
N ASP A 671 -6.07 22.64 8.24
CA ASP A 671 -7.00 21.73 7.57
C ASP A 671 -7.82 22.49 6.52
N GLY A 672 -7.73 22.07 5.26
CA GLY A 672 -8.46 22.65 4.14
C GLY A 672 -9.65 21.83 3.63
N SER A 673 -9.94 20.66 4.21
CA SER A 673 -10.86 19.68 3.62
C SER A 673 -12.05 19.31 4.51
N THR A 674 -11.97 19.55 5.83
CA THR A 674 -12.99 19.01 6.77
C THR A 674 -14.24 19.88 6.89
N TRP A 675 -14.12 21.21 6.78
CA TRP A 675 -15.21 22.13 7.14
C TRP A 675 -15.84 22.85 5.94
N GLY A 676 -17.03 22.42 5.51
CA GLY A 676 -17.86 23.13 4.53
C GLY A 676 -18.57 22.22 3.53
N GLY A 677 -18.33 22.43 2.23
CA GLY A 677 -18.74 21.53 1.15
C GLY A 677 -17.60 20.61 0.67
N ASN A 678 -17.59 20.26 -0.62
CA ASN A 678 -16.91 19.06 -1.11
C ASN A 678 -15.49 19.29 -1.64
N ASP A 679 -15.18 20.49 -2.15
CA ASP A 679 -13.88 20.77 -2.75
C ASP A 679 -12.92 21.39 -1.71
N PRO A 680 -11.64 20.99 -1.67
CA PRO A 680 -10.69 21.52 -0.70
C PRO A 680 -10.53 23.04 -0.82
N CYS A 681 -10.14 23.68 0.28
CA CYS A 681 -9.82 25.11 0.28
C CYS A 681 -8.65 25.39 -0.67
N ILE A 682 -8.84 26.37 -1.57
CA ILE A 682 -7.81 26.77 -2.54
C ILE A 682 -6.98 27.91 -1.94
N LEU A 683 -5.71 27.65 -1.63
CA LEU A 683 -4.73 28.66 -1.25
C LEU A 683 -4.07 29.22 -2.52
N THR A 684 -4.30 30.50 -2.82
CA THR A 684 -3.76 31.14 -4.03
C THR A 684 -3.03 32.46 -3.78
N GLY A 685 -1.97 32.70 -4.55
CA GLY A 685 -1.31 34.02 -4.65
C GLY A 685 -1.99 34.96 -5.65
N ASN A 686 -3.03 34.48 -6.34
CA ASN A 686 -3.77 35.17 -7.41
C ASN A 686 -2.85 35.80 -8.47
N ASN A 687 -1.73 35.12 -8.77
CA ASN A 687 -0.75 35.54 -9.77
C ASN A 687 -0.28 37.01 -9.66
N ALA A 688 -0.29 37.59 -8.45
CA ALA A 688 -0.05 39.02 -8.27
C ALA A 688 1.43 39.46 -8.42
N LEU A 689 2.35 38.51 -8.66
CA LEU A 689 3.79 38.75 -8.62
C LEU A 689 4.41 38.92 -10.01
N VAL A 690 4.95 40.12 -10.26
CA VAL A 690 5.71 40.43 -11.48
C VAL A 690 7.20 40.04 -11.35
N SER A 691 7.71 39.92 -10.13
CA SER A 691 9.10 39.52 -9.79
C SER A 691 9.19 39.06 -8.32
N GLY A 692 10.15 38.21 -7.99
CA GLY A 692 10.34 37.69 -6.62
C GLY A 692 9.91 36.23 -6.48
N ILE A 693 9.66 35.78 -5.25
CA ILE A 693 9.18 34.42 -4.96
C ILE A 693 7.88 34.53 -4.18
N GLY A 694 6.80 33.99 -4.74
CA GLY A 694 5.53 33.80 -4.02
C GLY A 694 5.61 32.58 -3.10
N ARG A 695 4.97 32.66 -1.95
CA ARG A 695 4.87 31.53 -1.00
C ARG A 695 3.41 31.26 -0.66
N GLY A 696 3.05 29.99 -0.51
CA GLY A 696 1.81 29.58 0.13
C GLY A 696 1.98 29.57 1.65
N LEU A 697 2.33 28.42 2.21
CA LEU A 697 2.70 28.30 3.63
C LEU A 697 4.22 28.42 3.80
N THR A 698 4.67 29.08 4.87
CA THR A 698 6.10 29.29 5.12
C THR A 698 6.44 29.32 6.60
N ASP A 699 7.58 28.75 7.00
CA ASP A 699 8.10 28.89 8.37
C ASP A 699 8.85 30.22 8.60
N GLY A 700 9.00 31.02 7.54
CA GLY A 700 9.76 32.28 7.57
C GLY A 700 11.24 32.10 7.90
N GLY A 701 11.79 30.88 7.74
CA GLY A 701 13.15 30.51 8.12
C GLY A 701 13.33 30.22 9.61
N ASN A 702 12.24 30.07 10.37
CA ASN A 702 12.28 29.70 11.79
C ASN A 702 12.08 28.20 11.97
N THR A 703 12.57 27.66 13.08
CA THR A 703 12.30 26.28 13.48
C THR A 703 10.83 26.13 13.88
N ARG A 704 10.10 25.27 13.17
CA ARG A 704 8.68 24.94 13.40
C ARG A 704 8.51 23.43 13.33
N SER A 705 7.92 22.85 14.37
CA SER A 705 7.83 21.39 14.54
C SER A 705 6.43 20.97 14.94
N HIS A 706 6.12 19.68 14.82
CA HIS A 706 4.83 19.09 15.19
C HIS A 706 3.68 19.78 14.46
N LEU A 707 3.69 19.68 13.13
CA LEU A 707 2.74 20.35 12.25
C LEU A 707 2.09 19.34 11.32
N VAL A 708 0.79 19.47 11.10
CA VAL A 708 0.05 18.76 10.06
C VAL A 708 -0.56 19.79 9.12
N ILE A 709 -0.35 19.62 7.81
CA ILE A 709 -0.94 20.43 6.75
C ILE A 709 -1.69 19.46 5.84
N ARG A 710 -3.02 19.59 5.77
CA ARG A 710 -3.83 18.62 5.04
C ARG A 710 -4.96 19.22 4.21
N GLY A 711 -5.30 18.57 3.11
CA GLY A 711 -6.55 18.83 2.38
C GLY A 711 -6.60 20.18 1.68
N PHE A 712 -5.46 20.70 1.18
CA PHE A 712 -5.41 21.99 0.48
C PHE A 712 -5.15 21.83 -1.02
N GLU A 713 -5.74 22.70 -1.83
CA GLU A 713 -5.25 22.97 -3.18
C GLU A 713 -4.39 24.24 -3.18
N PHE A 714 -3.10 24.10 -3.44
CA PHE A 714 -2.18 25.20 -3.71
C PHE A 714 -2.19 25.50 -5.21
N HIS A 715 -2.60 26.72 -5.56
CA HIS A 715 -2.83 27.10 -6.95
C HIS A 715 -2.38 28.54 -7.23
N ASP A 716 -1.79 28.82 -8.39
CA ASP A 716 -1.43 30.19 -8.82
C ASP A 716 -0.50 30.94 -7.82
N ILE A 717 0.49 30.22 -7.29
CA ILE A 717 1.42 30.75 -6.28
C ILE A 717 2.74 31.12 -6.94
N GLY A 718 2.89 32.41 -7.25
CA GLY A 718 4.05 32.93 -7.96
C GLY A 718 4.06 32.51 -9.43
N GLY A 719 4.48 33.39 -10.32
CA GLY A 719 4.25 33.19 -11.76
C GLY A 719 3.43 34.33 -12.35
N TYR A 720 3.36 34.39 -13.68
CA TYR A 720 2.45 35.27 -14.40
C TYR A 720 1.11 34.58 -14.63
N ALA A 721 0.02 35.35 -14.52
CA ALA A 721 -1.30 34.86 -14.90
C ALA A 721 -1.35 34.49 -16.40
N ASP A 722 -2.20 33.54 -16.77
CA ASP A 722 -2.39 33.13 -18.18
C ASP A 722 -2.76 34.29 -19.12
N ASN A 723 -3.38 35.35 -18.60
CA ASN A 723 -3.78 36.53 -19.34
C ASN A 723 -2.86 37.75 -19.11
N ASP A 724 -1.68 37.55 -18.50
CA ASP A 724 -0.76 38.63 -18.20
C ASP A 724 -0.27 39.31 -19.51
N PRO A 725 -0.30 40.65 -19.60
CA PRO A 725 0.20 41.39 -20.76
C PRO A 725 1.65 41.07 -21.13
N ILE A 726 2.45 40.49 -20.22
CA ILE A 726 3.83 40.08 -20.49
C ILE A 726 3.91 39.10 -21.66
N TRP A 727 2.87 38.30 -21.89
CA TRP A 727 2.76 37.36 -23.01
C TRP A 727 2.66 38.05 -24.38
N GLU A 728 2.36 39.35 -24.42
CA GLU A 728 2.34 40.16 -25.65
C GLU A 728 3.66 40.91 -25.89
N THR A 729 4.62 40.84 -24.97
CA THR A 729 5.87 41.60 -25.04
C THR A 729 6.94 40.87 -25.87
N THR A 730 7.79 41.64 -26.55
CA THR A 730 8.95 41.11 -27.28
C THR A 730 10.27 41.24 -26.52
N ASP A 731 10.23 41.95 -25.39
CA ASP A 731 11.42 42.19 -24.56
C ASP A 731 11.67 40.95 -23.69
N PRO A 732 12.90 40.39 -23.69
CA PRO A 732 13.17 39.21 -22.91
C PRO A 732 13.03 39.41 -21.39
N VAL A 733 12.35 38.48 -20.73
CA VAL A 733 12.27 38.36 -19.28
C VAL A 733 13.62 37.84 -18.75
N THR A 734 14.20 38.59 -17.80
CA THR A 734 15.54 38.32 -17.26
C THR A 734 15.54 37.69 -15.87
N SER A 735 14.39 37.65 -15.20
CA SER A 735 14.23 37.08 -13.87
C SER A 735 12.76 36.70 -13.68
N PRO A 736 12.31 35.57 -14.26
CA PRO A 736 10.93 35.13 -14.09
C PRO A 736 10.62 34.94 -12.59
N PRO A 737 9.40 35.31 -12.14
CA PRO A 737 8.99 35.11 -10.76
C PRO A 737 9.02 33.61 -10.41
N GLY A 738 9.37 33.32 -9.17
CA GLY A 738 9.30 32.00 -8.57
C GLY A 738 8.05 31.82 -7.72
N GLY A 739 7.78 30.57 -7.37
CA GLY A 739 6.67 30.17 -6.53
C GLY A 739 7.04 28.99 -5.66
N VAL A 740 6.52 28.94 -4.44
CA VAL A 740 6.62 27.77 -3.57
C VAL A 740 5.30 27.54 -2.86
N GLY A 741 4.70 26.35 -2.98
CA GLY A 741 3.48 26.01 -2.26
C GLY A 741 3.73 26.00 -0.75
N ILE A 742 4.61 25.11 -0.30
CA ILE A 742 5.06 25.03 1.10
C ILE A 742 6.59 25.23 1.17
N SER A 743 7.01 26.27 1.89
CA SER A 743 8.41 26.68 2.02
C SER A 743 8.90 26.49 3.47
N LEU A 744 9.55 25.36 3.75
CA LEU A 744 10.15 25.07 5.06
C LEU A 744 11.68 25.24 4.95
N THR A 745 12.17 26.35 5.49
CA THR A 745 13.57 26.77 5.35
C THR A 745 14.35 26.77 6.66
N GLY A 746 13.64 26.67 7.79
CA GLY A 746 14.16 26.43 9.12
C GLY A 746 14.57 24.98 9.35
N SER A 747 14.72 24.60 10.62
CA SER A 747 15.19 23.28 11.04
C SER A 747 14.18 22.55 11.95
N GLY A 748 12.94 22.45 11.48
CA GLY A 748 11.84 21.80 12.17
C GLY A 748 11.84 20.27 12.07
N GLU A 749 11.05 19.61 12.91
CA GLU A 749 10.86 18.16 12.92
C GLU A 749 9.39 17.77 13.15
N ASP A 750 9.02 16.53 12.85
CA ASP A 750 7.66 15.99 13.00
C ASP A 750 6.63 16.83 12.21
N ILE A 751 6.75 16.79 10.89
CA ILE A 751 5.91 17.57 9.98
C ILE A 751 5.26 16.62 8.98
N VAL A 752 3.93 16.67 8.91
CA VAL A 752 3.13 15.90 7.95
C VAL A 752 2.48 16.86 6.96
N VAL A 753 2.61 16.55 5.67
CA VAL A 753 1.84 17.15 4.59
C VAL A 753 1.09 16.03 3.90
N GLU A 754 -0.23 16.04 3.96
CA GLU A 754 -1.06 14.95 3.44
C GLU A 754 -2.22 15.45 2.60
N ASP A 755 -2.66 14.66 1.61
CA ASP A 755 -3.85 14.95 0.78
C ASP A 755 -3.88 16.39 0.24
N CYS A 756 -2.72 16.87 -0.23
CA CYS A 756 -2.58 18.22 -0.77
C CYS A 756 -2.30 18.17 -2.27
N ARG A 757 -2.90 19.12 -2.98
CA ARG A 757 -2.67 19.31 -4.41
C ARG A 757 -1.84 20.55 -4.68
N PHE A 758 -0.81 20.42 -5.51
CA PHE A 758 0.06 21.51 -5.92
C PHE A 758 0.00 21.67 -7.43
N SER A 759 -0.56 22.79 -7.88
CA SER A 759 -0.68 23.06 -9.31
C SER A 759 -0.35 24.53 -9.63
N GLU A 760 0.27 24.74 -10.79
CA GLU A 760 0.56 26.08 -11.31
C GLU A 760 1.43 26.92 -10.35
N ILE A 761 2.42 26.25 -9.75
CA ILE A 761 3.34 26.87 -8.78
C ILE A 761 4.57 27.40 -9.50
N GLY A 762 4.82 28.69 -9.37
CA GLY A 762 5.90 29.39 -10.06
C GLY A 762 5.59 29.61 -11.54
N GLN A 763 6.63 29.98 -12.29
CA GLN A 763 6.52 30.07 -13.74
C GLN A 763 6.51 28.67 -14.35
N TRP A 764 5.34 28.05 -14.46
CA TRP A 764 5.20 26.69 -14.99
C TRP A 764 5.13 26.66 -16.53
N LEU A 765 4.64 27.74 -17.15
CA LEU A 765 4.57 27.90 -18.60
C LEU A 765 5.52 29.01 -19.10
N ASN A 766 6.12 28.88 -20.27
CA ASN A 766 7.00 29.92 -20.81
C ASN A 766 6.55 30.38 -22.21
N LEU A 767 5.72 31.43 -22.28
CA LEU A 767 5.25 32.02 -23.55
C LEU A 767 5.94 33.34 -23.94
N ALA A 768 6.89 33.85 -23.15
CA ALA A 768 7.60 35.11 -23.43
C ALA A 768 9.10 34.85 -23.69
N PRO A 769 9.81 35.67 -24.49
CA PRO A 769 11.26 35.51 -24.66
C PRO A 769 12.00 35.54 -23.31
N MET A 770 12.91 34.62 -23.05
CA MET A 770 13.71 34.53 -21.80
C MET A 770 15.19 34.76 -22.10
N THR A 771 15.95 35.40 -21.19
CA THR A 771 17.40 35.64 -21.42
C THR A 771 18.32 34.51 -20.97
N ASP A 772 17.85 33.55 -20.16
CA ASP A 772 18.65 32.45 -19.63
C ASP A 772 17.86 31.14 -19.48
N THR A 773 18.50 30.11 -18.92
CA THR A 773 17.99 28.72 -18.77
C THR A 773 16.94 28.55 -17.66
N SER A 774 16.45 29.62 -17.03
CA SER A 774 15.49 29.56 -15.90
C SER A 774 14.06 29.78 -16.37
N SER A 775 13.70 29.25 -17.55
CA SER A 775 12.42 29.48 -18.22
C SER A 775 11.21 28.94 -17.46
N VAL A 776 11.42 27.90 -16.66
CA VAL A 776 10.42 27.31 -15.77
C VAL A 776 10.94 27.41 -14.32
N THR A 777 10.09 27.87 -13.40
CA THR A 777 10.40 28.05 -11.97
C THR A 777 9.30 27.43 -11.12
N GLY A 778 9.52 27.32 -9.81
CA GLY A 778 8.50 26.80 -8.90
C GLY A 778 8.95 25.58 -8.11
N ALA A 779 8.36 25.37 -6.95
CA ALA A 779 8.39 24.10 -6.23
C ALA A 779 7.06 23.89 -5.49
N GLY A 780 6.47 22.70 -5.55
CA GLY A 780 5.32 22.36 -4.70
C GLY A 780 5.72 22.48 -3.22
N ILE A 781 6.66 21.64 -2.80
CA ILE A 781 7.22 21.64 -1.45
C ILE A 781 8.73 21.84 -1.52
N SER A 782 9.25 22.77 -0.71
CA SER A 782 10.69 23.01 -0.57
C SER A 782 11.12 22.83 0.88
N LEU A 783 11.93 21.81 1.13
CA LEU A 783 12.56 21.53 2.42
C LEU A 783 14.03 21.93 2.40
N ARG A 784 14.46 22.65 3.43
CA ARG A 784 15.88 22.96 3.66
C ARG A 784 16.44 22.08 4.77
N ASN A 785 16.24 22.39 6.04
CA ASN A 785 16.93 21.68 7.14
C ASN A 785 15.95 20.92 8.05
N ASN A 786 14.80 20.51 7.53
CA ASN A 786 13.80 19.77 8.27
C ASN A 786 14.12 18.26 8.28
N THR A 787 13.87 17.62 9.42
CA THR A 787 14.01 16.17 9.68
C THR A 787 12.62 15.62 10.04
N ASP A 788 12.40 14.31 10.00
CA ASP A 788 11.12 13.68 10.39
C ASP A 788 9.94 14.33 9.65
N VAL A 789 9.98 14.29 8.31
CA VAL A 789 8.95 14.89 7.44
C VAL A 789 8.29 13.80 6.61
N ALA A 790 6.96 13.73 6.68
CA ALA A 790 6.14 12.88 5.84
C ALA A 790 5.37 13.72 4.81
N ILE A 791 5.44 13.32 3.54
CA ILE A 791 4.65 13.87 2.43
C ILE A 791 3.83 12.71 1.88
N LEU A 792 2.53 12.72 2.12
CA LEU A 792 1.64 11.58 1.93
C LEU A 792 0.53 11.95 0.94
N ASP A 793 0.27 11.07 -0.03
CA ASP A 793 -0.92 11.14 -0.91
C ASP A 793 -1.13 12.52 -1.57
N CYS A 794 -0.03 13.21 -1.87
CA CYS A 794 -0.07 14.54 -2.48
C CYS A 794 0.00 14.45 -4.01
N ASP A 795 -0.69 15.37 -4.68
CA ASP A 795 -0.71 15.50 -6.14
C ASP A 795 0.12 16.70 -6.60
N PHE A 796 1.04 16.49 -7.54
CA PHE A 796 1.93 17.52 -8.06
C PHE A 796 1.81 17.62 -9.58
N THR A 797 1.47 18.81 -10.07
CA THR A 797 1.41 19.09 -11.51
C THR A 797 1.75 20.54 -11.85
N ARG A 798 2.11 20.81 -13.10
CA ARG A 798 2.36 22.18 -13.62
C ARG A 798 3.26 22.99 -12.69
N THR A 799 4.43 22.46 -12.38
CA THR A 799 5.45 23.16 -11.60
C THR A 799 6.82 22.67 -12.01
N ARG A 800 7.85 23.50 -11.87
CA ARG A 800 9.22 23.03 -12.15
C ARG A 800 9.59 21.83 -11.29
N MET A 801 9.25 21.86 -10.00
CA MET A 801 9.67 20.86 -9.01
C MET A 801 8.49 20.41 -8.14
N GLY A 802 8.27 19.11 -7.97
CA GLY A 802 7.29 18.63 -7.00
C GLY A 802 7.83 18.84 -5.58
N VAL A 803 8.87 18.06 -5.25
CA VAL A 803 9.58 18.16 -3.95
C VAL A 803 11.03 18.55 -4.16
N SER A 804 11.47 19.58 -3.44
CA SER A 804 12.86 20.06 -3.42
C SER A 804 13.49 19.82 -2.05
N LEU A 805 14.49 18.93 -1.97
CA LEU A 805 15.27 18.67 -0.75
C LEU A 805 16.66 19.30 -0.89
N LYS A 806 16.93 20.36 -0.12
CA LYS A 806 18.16 21.18 -0.27
C LYS A 806 18.84 21.52 1.06
N PRO A 807 19.24 20.53 1.87
CA PRO A 807 19.76 20.78 3.20
C PRO A 807 21.13 21.39 3.18
N THR A 808 21.34 22.23 4.18
CA THR A 808 22.63 22.83 4.51
C THR A 808 23.27 22.16 5.72
N THR A 809 22.54 21.27 6.37
CA THR A 809 22.97 20.41 7.48
C THR A 809 22.73 18.94 7.13
N THR A 810 22.97 18.02 8.06
CA THR A 810 22.39 16.68 7.96
C THR A 810 20.90 16.76 8.28
N ILE A 811 20.07 16.09 7.49
CA ILE A 811 18.67 15.84 7.78
C ILE A 811 18.40 14.34 7.66
N GLU A 812 17.37 13.87 8.36
CA GLU A 812 17.01 12.46 8.36
C GLU A 812 15.51 12.22 8.32
N ASN A 813 15.11 10.97 8.04
CA ASN A 813 13.74 10.48 8.14
C ASN A 813 12.76 11.31 7.30
N ILE A 814 12.95 11.30 5.99
CA ILE A 814 12.04 11.94 5.05
C ILE A 814 11.28 10.86 4.30
N LEU A 815 9.96 10.84 4.45
CA LEU A 815 9.06 9.92 3.75
C LEU A 815 8.28 10.69 2.68
N ILE A 816 8.31 10.18 1.45
CA ILE A 816 7.43 10.62 0.36
C ILE A 816 6.66 9.38 -0.08
N GLN A 817 5.37 9.31 0.23
CA GLN A 817 4.57 8.11 0.03
C GLN A 817 3.25 8.40 -0.69
N GLY A 818 2.82 7.50 -1.57
CA GLY A 818 1.50 7.57 -2.22
C GLY A 818 1.30 8.79 -3.14
N CYS A 819 2.35 9.59 -3.36
CA CYS A 819 2.24 10.84 -4.09
C CYS A 819 2.17 10.62 -5.61
N ASN A 820 1.40 11.47 -6.29
CA ASN A 820 1.27 11.50 -7.73
C ASN A 820 2.03 12.70 -8.34
N PHE A 821 2.89 12.44 -9.30
CA PHE A 821 3.70 13.47 -9.98
C PHE A 821 3.49 13.40 -11.48
N HIS A 822 2.84 14.42 -12.04
CA HIS A 822 2.41 14.34 -13.42
C HIS A 822 2.25 15.68 -14.15
N ASN A 823 2.43 15.64 -15.47
CA ASN A 823 2.19 16.73 -16.41
C ASN A 823 2.92 18.06 -16.14
N TYR A 824 3.64 18.55 -17.15
CA TYR A 824 4.27 19.87 -17.14
C TYR A 824 5.21 20.09 -15.95
N MET A 825 6.06 19.09 -15.70
CA MET A 825 7.08 19.15 -14.66
C MET A 825 8.48 19.03 -15.25
N VAL A 826 9.46 19.65 -14.59
CA VAL A 826 10.87 19.57 -15.03
C VAL A 826 11.60 18.51 -14.21
N TRP A 827 11.53 18.59 -12.88
CA TRP A 827 12.07 17.61 -11.95
C TRP A 827 10.99 17.19 -10.97
N LEU A 828 10.64 15.91 -10.89
CA LEU A 828 9.57 15.46 -9.98
C LEU A 828 10.05 15.61 -8.53
N ILE A 829 11.24 15.08 -8.25
CA ILE A 829 11.94 15.23 -6.97
C ILE A 829 13.40 15.61 -7.25
N ASP A 830 13.89 16.70 -6.65
CA ASP A 830 15.31 17.09 -6.73
C ASP A 830 15.91 17.13 -5.33
N ALA A 831 16.73 16.13 -5.01
CA ALA A 831 17.41 16.01 -3.74
C ALA A 831 18.91 16.31 -3.91
N ALA A 832 19.36 17.39 -3.28
CA ALA A 832 20.77 17.78 -3.31
C ALA A 832 21.23 18.44 -2.00
N PRO A 833 22.11 17.80 -1.22
CA PRO A 833 22.71 18.49 -0.10
C PRO A 833 23.53 19.69 -0.62
N ALA A 834 23.19 20.86 -0.09
CA ALA A 834 23.57 22.16 -0.62
C ALA A 834 24.88 22.69 -0.07
N ALA A 835 25.25 22.29 1.15
CA ALA A 835 26.45 22.77 1.85
C ALA A 835 27.50 21.67 2.02
N THR A 836 28.77 22.07 2.16
CA THR A 836 29.89 21.15 2.41
C THR A 836 29.63 20.30 3.65
N GLY A 837 29.64 18.98 3.50
CA GLY A 837 29.39 18.02 4.58
C GLY A 837 27.93 17.84 4.99
N ALA A 838 26.97 18.48 4.30
CA ALA A 838 25.54 18.21 4.49
C ALA A 838 25.18 16.81 3.99
N ALA A 839 24.17 16.19 4.59
CA ALA A 839 23.78 14.82 4.26
C ALA A 839 22.26 14.56 4.33
N PHE A 840 21.83 13.53 3.60
CA PHE A 840 20.54 12.86 3.79
C PHE A 840 20.79 11.49 4.45
N SER A 841 20.00 11.14 5.47
CA SER A 841 19.89 9.77 5.96
C SER A 841 18.44 9.34 6.00
N ASN A 842 18.15 8.08 5.70
CA ASN A 842 16.80 7.53 5.75
C ASN A 842 15.75 8.37 4.97
N VAL A 843 16.05 8.67 3.71
CA VAL A 843 15.06 9.25 2.79
C VAL A 843 14.40 8.13 2.01
N VAL A 844 13.08 8.00 2.14
CA VAL A 844 12.29 6.92 1.54
C VAL A 844 11.26 7.52 0.59
N ILE A 845 11.23 6.99 -0.63
CA ILE A 845 10.21 7.29 -1.65
C ILE A 845 9.48 5.97 -1.93
N ASP A 846 8.20 5.90 -1.60
CA ASP A 846 7.43 4.66 -1.52
C ASP A 846 6.06 4.80 -2.20
N GLY A 847 5.60 3.79 -2.93
CA GLY A 847 4.23 3.80 -3.48
C GLY A 847 3.88 4.98 -4.40
N CYS A 848 4.87 5.71 -4.94
CA CYS A 848 4.62 6.94 -5.69
C CYS A 848 4.35 6.64 -7.17
N LEU A 849 3.48 7.45 -7.78
CA LEU A 849 3.18 7.41 -9.20
C LEU A 849 3.86 8.59 -9.92
N PHE A 850 4.63 8.29 -10.96
CA PHE A 850 5.37 9.27 -11.76
C PHE A 850 5.00 9.13 -13.24
N HIS A 851 4.35 10.13 -13.84
CA HIS A 851 3.90 9.97 -15.22
C HIS A 851 3.81 11.24 -16.06
N ASP A 852 3.84 11.07 -17.37
CA ASP A 852 3.50 12.10 -18.37
C ASP A 852 4.10 13.49 -18.12
N HIS A 853 5.37 13.59 -17.71
CA HIS A 853 6.02 14.85 -17.34
C HIS A 853 7.04 15.35 -18.38
N TYR A 854 6.93 14.89 -19.63
CA TYR A 854 7.91 15.11 -20.70
C TYR A 854 7.63 16.37 -21.55
N GLU A 855 6.68 17.21 -21.15
CA GLU A 855 6.23 18.35 -21.95
C GLU A 855 7.32 19.42 -22.13
N HIS A 856 8.28 19.49 -21.20
CA HIS A 856 9.37 20.46 -21.26
C HIS A 856 10.64 19.95 -21.96
N ASP A 857 10.61 18.75 -22.50
CA ASP A 857 11.77 18.17 -23.17
C ASP A 857 12.14 18.81 -24.50
N GLN A 858 13.38 18.64 -24.94
CA GLN A 858 13.92 19.28 -26.14
C GLN A 858 13.06 19.07 -27.41
N SER A 859 12.35 17.95 -27.53
CA SER A 859 11.44 17.68 -28.66
C SER A 859 10.05 18.31 -28.51
N ASN A 860 9.63 18.58 -27.27
CA ASN A 860 8.28 19.06 -26.91
C ASN A 860 8.28 20.52 -26.44
N TRP A 861 9.46 21.11 -26.23
CA TRP A 861 9.62 22.47 -25.72
C TRP A 861 9.08 23.49 -26.72
N GLN A 862 7.93 24.08 -26.35
CA GLN A 862 7.28 25.15 -27.12
C GLN A 862 7.64 26.55 -26.61
N GLY A 863 8.41 26.64 -25.52
CA GLY A 863 8.78 27.91 -24.91
C GLY A 863 9.99 28.60 -25.56
N TYR A 864 10.32 29.80 -25.07
CA TYR A 864 11.50 30.54 -25.51
C TYR A 864 12.77 30.18 -24.73
N GLY A 865 13.93 30.29 -25.37
CA GLY A 865 15.21 29.98 -24.75
C GLY A 865 15.55 28.48 -24.85
N ASP A 866 16.54 28.05 -24.08
CA ASP A 866 16.94 26.65 -24.04
C ASP A 866 15.85 25.82 -23.33
N ALA A 867 15.55 24.64 -23.89
CA ALA A 867 14.66 23.69 -23.25
C ALA A 867 15.24 23.32 -21.87
N PRO A 868 14.44 23.40 -20.79
CA PRO A 868 14.92 23.01 -19.48
C PRO A 868 15.26 21.52 -19.50
N HIS A 869 16.28 21.18 -18.74
CA HIS A 869 16.69 19.79 -18.58
C HIS A 869 15.69 19.09 -17.64
N THR A 870 15.00 18.04 -18.12
CA THR A 870 14.04 17.28 -17.32
C THR A 870 14.63 15.95 -16.79
N ASP A 871 14.19 15.53 -15.61
CA ASP A 871 14.47 14.24 -14.96
C ASP A 871 13.31 13.86 -14.04
N GLY A 872 13.15 12.58 -13.70
CA GLY A 872 12.18 12.16 -12.69
C GLY A 872 12.66 12.53 -11.28
N ILE A 873 13.38 11.60 -10.66
CA ILE A 873 14.09 11.80 -9.39
C ILE A 873 15.55 12.14 -9.70
N PHE A 874 16.00 13.32 -9.29
CA PHE A 874 17.36 13.78 -9.48
C PHE A 874 18.12 13.81 -8.15
N LEU A 875 19.01 12.83 -7.96
CA LEU A 875 19.91 12.73 -6.81
C LEU A 875 21.30 13.27 -7.17
N ARG A 876 21.77 14.26 -6.42
CA ARG A 876 23.03 14.94 -6.69
C ARG A 876 23.67 15.52 -5.44
N THR A 877 24.92 15.95 -5.55
CA THR A 877 25.60 16.72 -4.50
C THR A 877 26.00 18.08 -5.06
N THR A 878 25.69 19.16 -4.34
CA THR A 878 26.23 20.49 -4.65
C THR A 878 27.26 20.96 -3.62
N GLY A 879 27.16 20.46 -2.38
CA GLY A 879 28.19 20.63 -1.36
C GLY A 879 29.38 19.68 -1.55
N LEU A 880 30.58 20.13 -1.19
CA LEU A 880 31.76 19.27 -1.16
C LEU A 880 31.62 18.23 -0.05
N ASN A 881 32.01 16.98 -0.30
CA ASN A 881 31.93 15.88 0.68
C ASN A 881 30.53 15.67 1.28
N SER A 882 29.47 16.05 0.55
CA SER A 882 28.09 15.73 0.92
C SER A 882 27.77 14.28 0.60
N THR A 883 26.88 13.68 1.39
CA THR A 883 26.48 12.27 1.25
C THR A 883 24.97 12.13 1.28
N TRP A 884 24.47 11.00 0.82
CA TRP A 884 23.06 10.68 0.97
C TRP A 884 22.82 9.19 0.98
N ASP A 885 21.77 8.77 1.68
CA ASP A 885 21.24 7.43 1.70
C ASP A 885 19.74 7.50 1.38
N VAL A 886 19.35 6.91 0.25
CA VAL A 886 18.00 7.03 -0.32
C VAL A 886 17.49 5.66 -0.72
N THR A 887 16.27 5.36 -0.29
CA THR A 887 15.51 4.18 -0.71
C THR A 887 14.35 4.61 -1.60
N ILE A 888 14.23 3.96 -2.75
CA ILE A 888 13.12 4.16 -3.70
C ILE A 888 12.46 2.81 -3.90
N ARG A 889 11.17 2.68 -3.59
CA ARG A 889 10.49 1.39 -3.65
C ARG A 889 9.02 1.49 -4.04
N ASN A 890 8.45 0.35 -4.46
CA ASN A 890 7.02 0.17 -4.76
C ASN A 890 6.42 1.25 -5.67
N SER A 891 7.25 1.90 -6.49
CA SER A 891 6.88 3.10 -7.24
C SER A 891 6.76 2.79 -8.72
N VAL A 892 5.90 3.54 -9.40
CA VAL A 892 5.55 3.29 -10.80
C VAL A 892 5.90 4.50 -11.66
N TRP A 893 6.58 4.24 -12.77
CA TRP A 893 6.84 5.19 -13.84
C TRP A 893 6.07 4.77 -15.09
N TYR A 894 5.28 5.67 -15.65
CA TYR A 894 4.67 5.46 -16.96
C TYR A 894 4.68 6.70 -17.86
N SER A 895 4.50 6.46 -19.16
CA SER A 895 4.28 7.51 -20.14
C SER A 895 3.31 7.01 -21.20
N ASP A 896 2.19 7.70 -21.39
CA ASP A 896 1.31 7.50 -22.56
C ASP A 896 1.79 8.30 -23.78
N GLN A 897 2.76 9.20 -23.57
CA GLN A 897 3.26 10.10 -24.58
C GLN A 897 4.20 9.38 -25.56
N SER A 898 3.95 9.59 -26.85
CA SER A 898 4.78 9.04 -27.94
C SER A 898 6.21 9.62 -28.03
N SER A 899 6.54 10.57 -27.16
CA SER A 899 7.78 11.35 -27.18
C SER A 899 8.75 10.90 -26.09
N SER A 900 10.04 10.95 -26.41
CA SER A 900 11.15 10.65 -25.50
C SER A 900 11.88 11.94 -25.13
N GLY A 901 12.27 12.09 -23.87
CA GLY A 901 13.13 13.19 -23.44
C GLY A 901 13.60 13.03 -22.00
N GLY A 902 14.25 14.03 -21.43
CA GLY A 902 14.89 13.96 -20.11
C GLY A 902 16.12 13.04 -20.05
N THR A 903 16.93 13.18 -18.99
CA THR A 903 18.13 12.33 -18.84
C THR A 903 17.74 10.95 -18.32
N ALA A 904 17.09 10.87 -17.16
CA ALA A 904 16.58 9.61 -16.62
C ALA A 904 15.33 9.77 -15.73
N SER A 905 14.63 8.66 -15.48
CA SER A 905 13.53 8.60 -14.51
C SER A 905 14.08 8.63 -13.10
N ILE A 906 15.20 7.97 -12.87
CA ILE A 906 16.01 8.09 -11.66
C ILE A 906 17.45 8.39 -12.09
N TYR A 907 17.93 9.59 -11.75
CA TYR A 907 19.27 10.02 -12.08
C TYR A 907 20.13 10.23 -10.83
N LEU A 908 21.13 9.36 -10.68
CA LEU A 908 22.17 9.45 -9.65
C LEU A 908 23.40 10.09 -10.29
N SER A 909 23.50 11.42 -10.19
CA SER A 909 24.67 12.11 -10.75
C SER A 909 25.90 12.01 -9.87
N GLN A 910 25.80 12.26 -8.56
CA GLN A 910 26.92 12.29 -7.61
C GLN A 910 26.40 11.97 -6.21
N GLY A 911 27.15 11.19 -5.42
CA GLY A 911 26.85 10.97 -4.00
C GLY A 911 27.19 9.58 -3.48
N SER A 912 26.54 9.16 -2.39
CA SER A 912 26.81 7.90 -1.70
C SER A 912 25.85 6.81 -2.17
N SER A 913 24.95 6.28 -1.33
CA SER A 913 24.28 5.01 -1.61
C SER A 913 22.80 5.19 -1.96
N ALA A 914 22.30 4.35 -2.86
CA ALA A 914 20.88 4.24 -3.16
C ALA A 914 20.45 2.77 -3.21
N THR A 915 19.25 2.50 -2.74
CA THR A 915 18.59 1.20 -2.89
C THR A 915 17.28 1.40 -3.64
N ILE A 916 17.14 0.76 -4.80
CA ILE A 916 15.97 0.91 -5.69
C ILE A 916 15.37 -0.47 -5.88
N TYR A 917 14.14 -0.69 -5.41
CA TYR A 917 13.53 -2.02 -5.52
C TYR A 917 12.02 -2.04 -5.68
N ASN A 918 11.51 -3.15 -6.21
CA ASN A 918 10.08 -3.34 -6.44
C ASN A 918 9.42 -2.18 -7.22
N CYS A 919 10.17 -1.54 -8.12
CA CYS A 919 9.67 -0.45 -8.95
C CYS A 919 9.29 -0.95 -10.35
N VAL A 920 8.28 -0.32 -10.95
CA VAL A 920 7.81 -0.62 -12.30
C VAL A 920 8.08 0.55 -13.22
N PHE A 921 8.82 0.30 -14.31
CA PHE A 921 9.09 1.28 -15.37
C PHE A 921 8.40 0.82 -16.65
N MET A 922 7.20 1.33 -16.89
CA MET A 922 6.34 0.94 -17.99
C MET A 922 6.37 1.97 -19.10
N SER A 923 6.76 1.54 -20.30
CA SER A 923 6.88 2.41 -21.48
C SER A 923 7.76 3.63 -21.22
N ASP A 924 8.77 3.51 -20.34
CA ASP A 924 9.67 4.60 -20.02
C ASP A 924 10.50 5.01 -21.26
N THR A 925 10.28 6.24 -21.71
CA THR A 925 10.90 6.80 -22.92
C THR A 925 12.06 7.75 -22.63
N LYS A 926 12.67 7.74 -21.42
CA LYS A 926 13.81 8.62 -21.11
C LYS A 926 14.96 8.46 -22.11
N SER A 927 15.59 9.60 -22.45
CA SER A 927 16.57 9.64 -23.55
C SER A 927 17.85 8.85 -23.26
N MET A 928 18.26 8.76 -21.99
CA MET A 928 19.39 7.94 -21.59
C MET A 928 18.94 6.59 -21.04
N ALA A 929 18.25 6.54 -19.89
CA ALA A 929 17.76 5.30 -19.28
C ALA A 929 16.66 5.57 -18.24
N ALA A 930 15.92 4.53 -17.85
CA ALA A 930 15.06 4.59 -16.67
C ALA A 930 15.88 4.88 -15.41
N ILE A 931 16.95 4.12 -15.18
CA ILE A 931 17.91 4.39 -14.11
C ILE A 931 19.28 4.70 -14.71
N LEU A 932 19.84 5.86 -14.35
CA LEU A 932 21.17 6.29 -14.73
C LEU A 932 22.03 6.57 -13.50
N VAL A 933 23.20 5.93 -13.43
CA VAL A 933 24.26 6.24 -12.47
C VAL A 933 25.42 6.88 -13.22
N GLY A 934 25.55 8.20 -13.11
CA GLY A 934 26.27 9.02 -14.08
C GLY A 934 27.72 9.41 -13.76
N PHE A 935 28.09 9.67 -12.50
CA PHE A 935 29.44 10.20 -12.18
C PHE A 935 30.05 9.73 -10.85
N ASP A 936 31.27 10.20 -10.58
CA ASP A 936 32.12 9.82 -9.45
C ASP A 936 31.48 10.12 -8.09
N LYS A 937 31.61 9.17 -7.17
CA LYS A 937 31.31 9.33 -5.74
C LYS A 937 32.19 10.41 -5.07
N PRO A 938 31.75 11.02 -3.95
CA PRO A 938 32.57 11.93 -3.17
C PRO A 938 33.89 11.28 -2.71
N VAL A 939 34.97 12.05 -2.67
CA VAL A 939 36.31 11.55 -2.28
C VAL A 939 36.26 11.01 -0.84
N GLY A 940 36.50 9.72 -0.68
CA GLY A 940 36.52 9.04 0.62
C GLY A 940 35.17 8.50 1.10
N ALA A 941 34.07 8.72 0.36
CA ALA A 941 32.79 8.07 0.62
C ALA A 941 32.77 6.67 -0.03
N THR A 942 32.02 5.74 0.58
CA THR A 942 31.64 4.48 -0.05
C THR A 942 30.29 4.67 -0.72
N GLN A 943 30.17 4.29 -1.98
CA GLN A 943 28.90 4.29 -2.73
C GLN A 943 28.51 2.85 -3.05
N THR A 944 27.34 2.44 -2.53
CA THR A 944 26.68 1.19 -2.90
C THR A 944 25.38 1.52 -3.61
N VAL A 945 25.19 1.00 -4.82
CA VAL A 945 23.94 1.15 -5.57
C VAL A 945 23.30 -0.22 -5.74
N ARG A 946 22.12 -0.39 -5.17
CA ARG A 946 21.32 -1.62 -5.29
C ARG A 946 20.13 -1.37 -6.21
N VAL A 947 19.92 -2.27 -7.16
CA VAL A 947 18.76 -2.28 -8.08
C VAL A 947 18.21 -3.71 -8.04
N LEU A 948 17.13 -3.91 -7.29
CA LEU A 948 16.63 -5.24 -6.90
C LEU A 948 15.15 -5.40 -7.25
N ASN A 949 14.72 -6.55 -7.77
CA ASN A 949 13.28 -6.83 -7.98
C ASN A 949 12.52 -5.76 -8.80
N ASN A 950 13.18 -5.04 -9.72
CA ASN A 950 12.50 -4.02 -10.53
C ASN A 950 12.03 -4.60 -11.87
N THR A 951 10.90 -4.11 -12.37
CA THR A 951 10.33 -4.47 -13.67
C THR A 951 10.49 -3.33 -14.65
N PHE A 952 11.23 -3.56 -15.73
CA PHE A 952 11.35 -2.64 -16.86
C PHE A 952 10.59 -3.22 -18.04
N TYR A 953 9.51 -2.57 -18.46
CA TYR A 953 8.64 -3.05 -19.53
C TYR A 953 8.48 -2.00 -20.64
N GLY A 954 8.76 -2.37 -21.89
CA GLY A 954 8.41 -1.56 -23.07
C GLY A 954 9.25 -0.29 -23.34
N GLY A 955 10.16 0.10 -22.45
CA GLY A 955 10.96 1.34 -22.53
C GLY A 955 12.21 1.32 -23.44
N TYR A 956 12.91 2.46 -23.54
CA TYR A 956 14.06 2.64 -24.47
C TYR A 956 15.44 2.18 -23.94
N ARG A 957 15.80 2.39 -22.68
CA ARG A 957 16.98 1.77 -22.04
C ARG A 957 16.67 1.62 -20.55
N CYS A 958 16.98 0.49 -19.94
CA CYS A 958 16.58 0.22 -18.57
C CYS A 958 17.60 0.78 -17.57
N LEU A 959 18.84 0.29 -17.64
CA LEU A 959 19.87 0.62 -16.64
C LEU A 959 21.19 1.02 -17.30
N ILE A 960 21.74 2.16 -16.90
CA ILE A 960 23.09 2.60 -17.26
C ILE A 960 23.91 2.84 -15.98
N LEU A 961 25.01 2.09 -15.85
CA LEU A 961 26.03 2.26 -14.81
C LEU A 961 27.30 2.81 -15.45
N ASP A 962 27.37 4.14 -15.58
CA ASP A 962 28.55 4.84 -16.12
C ASP A 962 29.46 5.40 -15.00
N GLY A 963 28.96 5.49 -13.77
CA GLY A 963 29.71 5.95 -12.58
C GLY A 963 30.77 4.97 -12.05
N ASN A 964 31.44 5.37 -10.97
CA ASN A 964 32.50 4.61 -10.29
C ASN A 964 32.10 4.25 -8.84
N ALA A 965 30.93 3.63 -8.66
CA ALA A 965 30.52 3.10 -7.36
C ALA A 965 31.51 2.05 -6.83
N ASP A 966 31.57 1.88 -5.51
CA ASP A 966 32.36 0.80 -4.90
C ASP A 966 31.68 -0.56 -5.03
N ALA A 967 30.35 -0.56 -5.02
CA ALA A 967 29.53 -1.75 -5.17
C ALA A 967 28.28 -1.44 -6.00
N TYR A 968 28.03 -2.31 -6.99
CA TYR A 968 26.78 -2.38 -7.72
C TYR A 968 26.14 -3.73 -7.41
N ASP A 969 24.90 -3.73 -6.95
CA ASP A 969 24.16 -4.95 -6.68
C ASP A 969 22.87 -5.00 -7.49
N ILE A 970 22.84 -5.86 -8.51
CA ILE A 970 21.81 -5.90 -9.55
C ILE A 970 21.21 -7.30 -9.61
N ARG A 971 20.12 -7.55 -8.88
CA ARG A 971 19.50 -8.88 -8.79
C ARG A 971 18.01 -8.88 -9.01
N ASN A 972 17.49 -10.02 -9.47
CA ASN A 972 16.06 -10.28 -9.57
C ASN A 972 15.28 -9.28 -10.43
N ASN A 973 15.95 -8.49 -11.28
CA ASN A 973 15.26 -7.53 -12.12
C ASN A 973 14.74 -8.20 -13.39
N LEU A 974 13.60 -7.72 -13.85
CA LEU A 974 12.97 -8.12 -15.09
C LEU A 974 13.21 -7.04 -16.14
N PHE A 975 14.05 -7.36 -17.13
CA PHE A 975 14.35 -6.47 -18.25
C PHE A 975 13.60 -6.93 -19.50
N CYS A 976 12.35 -6.47 -19.66
CA CYS A 976 11.49 -6.80 -20.79
C CYS A 976 11.32 -5.64 -21.76
N ARG A 977 11.80 -5.82 -22.98
CA ARG A 977 11.75 -4.77 -24.00
C ARG A 977 11.12 -5.25 -25.31
N THR A 978 9.98 -4.64 -25.63
CA THR A 978 9.19 -4.99 -26.81
C THR A 978 9.29 -3.94 -27.94
N ILE A 979 9.92 -2.78 -27.71
CA ILE A 979 9.94 -1.62 -28.64
C ILE A 979 11.36 -1.02 -28.83
N GLY A 980 11.76 -0.70 -30.08
CA GLY A 980 12.94 0.14 -30.41
C GLY A 980 14.15 -0.55 -31.09
N TYR A 981 15.10 0.25 -31.62
CA TYR A 981 16.22 -0.18 -32.50
C TYR A 981 17.63 -0.17 -31.84
N GLU A 982 17.78 0.39 -30.62
CA GLU A 982 19.02 0.37 -29.82
C GLU A 982 18.83 -0.44 -28.51
N PRO A 983 18.84 -1.78 -28.58
CA PRO A 983 18.65 -2.67 -27.45
C PRO A 983 19.88 -2.63 -26.55
N VAL A 984 19.77 -2.02 -25.37
CA VAL A 984 20.65 -2.32 -24.23
C VAL A 984 19.75 -2.33 -23.01
N SER A 985 19.61 -3.49 -22.37
CA SER A 985 18.92 -3.59 -21.07
C SER A 985 19.84 -3.01 -19.99
N VAL A 986 21.10 -3.44 -19.95
CA VAL A 986 22.08 -2.96 -18.97
C VAL A 986 23.36 -2.51 -19.67
N LYS A 987 23.79 -1.27 -19.40
CA LYS A 987 25.09 -0.73 -19.85
C LYS A 987 26.03 -0.59 -18.67
N LEU A 988 27.26 -1.08 -18.83
CA LEU A 988 28.30 -1.06 -17.81
C LEU A 988 29.58 -0.42 -18.34
N SER A 989 30.16 0.50 -17.57
CA SER A 989 31.50 1.07 -17.82
C SER A 989 32.62 0.24 -17.19
N SER A 990 32.35 -0.47 -16.10
CA SER A 990 33.31 -1.23 -15.27
C SER A 990 32.69 -2.53 -14.73
N LEU A 991 33.53 -3.47 -14.32
CA LEU A 991 33.13 -4.70 -13.58
C LEU A 991 33.53 -4.63 -12.09
N THR A 992 34.29 -3.62 -11.70
CA THR A 992 34.74 -3.47 -10.31
C THR A 992 33.53 -3.30 -9.40
N GLY A 993 33.45 -4.10 -8.34
CA GLY A 993 32.36 -3.99 -7.36
C GLY A 993 31.01 -4.51 -7.86
N LEU A 994 30.93 -5.06 -9.08
CA LEU A 994 29.68 -5.57 -9.63
C LEU A 994 29.32 -6.92 -8.98
N ALA A 995 28.06 -7.03 -8.57
CA ALA A 995 27.36 -8.27 -8.30
C ALA A 995 26.06 -8.21 -9.11
N MET A 996 25.90 -9.11 -10.07
CA MET A 996 24.77 -9.07 -10.99
C MET A 996 24.31 -10.48 -11.33
N ASP A 997 23.22 -10.95 -10.71
CA ASP A 997 22.76 -12.34 -10.89
C ASP A 997 21.23 -12.44 -10.82
N ASN A 998 20.66 -13.58 -11.23
CA ASN A 998 19.21 -13.87 -11.14
C ASN A 998 18.31 -12.83 -11.83
N ASN A 999 18.78 -12.16 -12.89
CA ASN A 999 17.96 -11.25 -13.67
C ASN A 999 17.30 -11.98 -14.85
N LEU A 1000 16.11 -11.53 -15.25
CA LEU A 1000 15.40 -12.07 -16.40
C LEU A 1000 15.48 -11.08 -17.56
N PHE A 1001 16.01 -11.53 -18.70
CA PHE A 1001 16.14 -10.71 -19.90
C PHE A 1001 15.20 -11.15 -21.00
N TYR A 1002 14.52 -10.18 -21.61
CA TYR A 1002 13.73 -10.39 -22.81
C TYR A 1002 13.77 -9.18 -23.73
N ALA A 1003 14.17 -9.39 -24.99
CA ALA A 1003 14.07 -8.35 -26.01
C ALA A 1003 13.93 -8.94 -27.42
N THR A 1004 13.55 -8.11 -28.39
CA THR A 1004 13.47 -8.50 -29.81
C THR A 1004 14.84 -8.82 -30.44
N ASP A 1005 15.94 -8.25 -29.92
CA ASP A 1005 17.32 -8.52 -30.34
C ASP A 1005 18.13 -9.17 -29.20
N PRO A 1006 18.27 -10.51 -29.18
CA PRO A 1006 19.02 -11.21 -28.14
C PRO A 1006 20.54 -10.95 -28.17
N ALA A 1007 21.06 -10.27 -29.20
CA ALA A 1007 22.47 -9.95 -29.30
C ALA A 1007 22.92 -8.79 -28.39
N ARG A 1008 21.98 -8.08 -27.76
CA ARG A 1008 22.28 -6.85 -27.01
C ARG A 1008 21.62 -6.79 -25.64
N CYS A 1009 21.82 -7.87 -24.88
CA CYS A 1009 21.42 -8.00 -23.48
C CYS A 1009 22.17 -6.98 -22.60
N VAL A 1010 23.51 -7.07 -22.62
CA VAL A 1010 24.41 -6.23 -21.84
C VAL A 1010 25.41 -5.55 -22.76
N TYR A 1011 25.70 -4.27 -22.50
CA TYR A 1011 26.80 -3.56 -23.12
C TYR A 1011 27.97 -3.44 -22.13
N TYR A 1012 29.08 -4.11 -22.43
CA TYR A 1012 30.35 -3.96 -21.71
C TYR A 1012 31.52 -4.13 -22.69
N ASN A 1013 32.18 -3.03 -23.05
CA ASN A 1013 33.17 -2.96 -24.14
C ASN A 1013 32.64 -3.50 -25.49
N GLY A 1014 31.34 -3.31 -25.73
CA GLY A 1014 30.60 -3.84 -26.87
C GLY A 1014 29.33 -4.59 -26.44
N TYR A 1015 28.43 -4.81 -27.40
CA TYR A 1015 27.18 -5.55 -27.20
C TYR A 1015 27.44 -7.05 -26.99
N ARG A 1016 26.66 -7.66 -26.09
CA ARG A 1016 26.77 -9.08 -25.74
C ARG A 1016 25.39 -9.73 -25.68
N THR A 1017 25.31 -10.97 -26.16
CA THR A 1017 24.23 -11.89 -25.77
C THR A 1017 24.35 -12.23 -24.29
N LEU A 1018 23.30 -12.75 -23.66
CA LEU A 1018 23.37 -13.24 -22.28
C LEU A 1018 24.51 -14.25 -22.10
N ALA A 1019 24.57 -15.31 -22.91
CA ALA A 1019 25.63 -16.32 -22.84
C ALA A 1019 27.06 -15.72 -22.98
N ALA A 1020 27.23 -14.71 -23.84
CA ALA A 1020 28.51 -14.04 -24.00
C ALA A 1020 28.84 -13.11 -22.81
N TRP A 1021 27.82 -12.54 -22.17
CA TRP A 1021 27.96 -11.78 -20.93
C TRP A 1021 28.38 -12.68 -19.77
N GLN A 1022 27.67 -13.78 -19.54
CA GLN A 1022 27.96 -14.74 -18.46
C GLN A 1022 29.39 -15.31 -18.56
N SER A 1023 29.87 -15.55 -19.80
CA SER A 1023 31.24 -15.98 -20.04
C SER A 1023 32.30 -14.90 -19.74
N VAL A 1024 31.93 -13.63 -19.74
CA VAL A 1024 32.86 -12.49 -19.58
C VAL A 1024 32.81 -11.90 -18.18
N SER A 1025 31.63 -11.81 -17.57
CA SER A 1025 31.46 -11.30 -16.22
C SER A 1025 32.00 -12.27 -15.18
N GLY A 1026 31.75 -13.58 -15.36
CA GLY A 1026 31.98 -14.59 -14.33
C GLY A 1026 31.13 -14.37 -13.07
N GLN A 1027 30.10 -13.51 -13.15
CA GLN A 1027 29.34 -13.00 -12.00
C GLN A 1027 27.83 -12.98 -12.22
N ASP A 1028 27.32 -13.72 -13.21
CA ASP A 1028 25.90 -13.75 -13.60
C ASP A 1028 25.47 -15.17 -14.00
N ALA A 1029 25.50 -16.11 -13.05
CA ALA A 1029 25.38 -17.53 -13.36
C ALA A 1029 23.92 -17.98 -13.58
N ASN A 1030 22.98 -17.28 -12.97
CA ASN A 1030 21.59 -17.68 -12.83
C ASN A 1030 20.63 -16.77 -13.62
N SER A 1031 21.07 -15.65 -14.20
CA SER A 1031 20.20 -14.91 -15.12
C SER A 1031 19.79 -15.75 -16.31
N CYS A 1032 18.57 -15.53 -16.78
CA CYS A 1032 17.98 -16.27 -17.88
C CYS A 1032 17.46 -15.34 -18.99
N TRP A 1033 17.27 -15.92 -20.19
CA TRP A 1033 16.64 -15.25 -21.32
C TRP A 1033 15.30 -15.92 -21.62
N ALA A 1034 14.20 -15.27 -21.25
CA ALA A 1034 12.87 -15.83 -21.43
C ALA A 1034 11.83 -14.70 -21.49
N ASP A 1035 10.73 -14.91 -22.22
CA ASP A 1035 9.60 -13.98 -22.19
C ASP A 1035 8.97 -14.04 -20.79
N PRO A 1036 8.86 -12.92 -20.06
CA PRO A 1036 8.26 -12.92 -18.73
C PRO A 1036 6.75 -13.18 -18.74
N LEU A 1037 6.07 -13.17 -19.89
CA LEU A 1037 4.64 -13.45 -20.01
C LEU A 1037 3.80 -12.65 -19.00
N LEU A 1038 3.95 -11.32 -19.04
CA LEU A 1038 3.23 -10.40 -18.16
C LEU A 1038 1.80 -10.15 -18.68
N THR A 1039 0.83 -10.05 -17.78
CA THR A 1039 -0.54 -9.58 -18.03
C THR A 1039 -0.67 -8.09 -17.74
N ASN A 1040 -1.83 -7.50 -18.09
CA ASN A 1040 -2.13 -6.08 -17.90
C ASN A 1040 -1.12 -5.12 -18.56
N VAL A 1041 -0.42 -5.63 -19.58
CA VAL A 1041 0.57 -4.89 -20.36
C VAL A 1041 -0.11 -4.10 -21.48
N GLY A 1042 -0.30 -2.78 -21.31
CA GLY A 1042 -0.98 -1.92 -22.28
C GLY A 1042 -0.52 -0.46 -22.25
N VAL A 1043 -0.84 0.29 -23.31
CA VAL A 1043 -0.62 1.75 -23.38
C VAL A 1043 -1.90 2.44 -22.88
N GLY A 1044 -1.85 2.93 -21.65
CA GLY A 1044 -2.95 3.52 -20.90
C GLY A 1044 -2.78 3.20 -19.42
N ALA A 1045 -3.17 4.10 -18.52
CA ALA A 1045 -3.13 3.85 -17.07
C ALA A 1045 -3.90 2.56 -16.77
N PRO A 1046 -3.25 1.45 -16.36
CA PRO A 1046 -3.98 0.29 -15.87
C PRO A 1046 -4.82 0.73 -14.67
N SER A 1047 -6.05 0.24 -14.57
CA SER A 1047 -6.94 0.55 -13.45
C SER A 1047 -6.39 0.10 -12.09
N THR A 1048 -5.37 -0.77 -12.07
CA THR A 1048 -4.80 -1.36 -10.86
C THR A 1048 -3.27 -1.27 -10.74
N TRP A 1049 -2.56 -0.57 -11.66
CA TRP A 1049 -1.07 -0.51 -11.68
C TRP A 1049 -0.31 -1.85 -11.63
N ASP A 1050 -1.05 -2.96 -11.73
CA ASP A 1050 -0.58 -4.32 -11.51
C ASP A 1050 -0.10 -4.93 -12.83
N ILE A 1051 1.22 -5.12 -12.94
CA ILE A 1051 1.83 -5.91 -14.01
C ILE A 1051 2.20 -7.29 -13.44
N THR A 1052 1.26 -8.21 -13.54
CA THR A 1052 1.39 -9.56 -12.98
C THR A 1052 2.06 -10.51 -13.97
N PRO A 1053 2.98 -11.39 -13.54
CA PRO A 1053 3.36 -12.55 -14.34
C PRO A 1053 2.19 -13.52 -14.49
N THR A 1054 1.97 -14.06 -15.70
CA THR A 1054 1.06 -15.21 -15.85
C THR A 1054 1.56 -16.42 -15.05
N SER A 1055 0.66 -17.36 -14.73
CA SER A 1055 1.02 -18.64 -14.07
C SER A 1055 2.05 -19.48 -14.83
N SER A 1056 2.26 -19.22 -16.12
CA SER A 1056 3.30 -19.86 -16.94
C SER A 1056 4.60 -19.07 -17.04
N SER A 1057 4.70 -17.94 -16.33
CA SER A 1057 5.83 -17.04 -16.41
C SER A 1057 7.10 -17.71 -15.88
N PRO A 1058 8.22 -17.61 -16.61
CA PRO A 1058 9.53 -18.05 -16.15
C PRO A 1058 10.12 -17.14 -15.05
N ALA A 1059 9.46 -16.03 -14.70
CA ALA A 1059 9.87 -15.19 -13.58
C ALA A 1059 9.51 -15.81 -12.22
N LEU A 1060 8.47 -16.64 -12.17
CA LEU A 1060 7.98 -17.28 -10.93
C LEU A 1060 9.03 -18.26 -10.39
N GLY A 1061 9.39 -18.11 -9.11
CA GLY A 1061 10.38 -18.97 -8.42
C GLY A 1061 11.83 -18.85 -8.93
N ALA A 1062 12.14 -17.86 -9.78
CA ALA A 1062 13.48 -17.67 -10.36
C ALA A 1062 14.37 -16.70 -9.57
N GLY A 1063 13.79 -15.99 -8.60
CA GLY A 1063 14.48 -15.01 -7.77
C GLY A 1063 15.50 -15.66 -6.81
N PHE A 1064 16.49 -14.87 -6.43
CA PHE A 1064 17.38 -15.14 -5.32
C PHE A 1064 16.80 -14.51 -4.04
N ASP A 1065 16.86 -15.21 -2.91
CA ASP A 1065 16.51 -14.65 -1.61
C ASP A 1065 17.45 -13.48 -1.27
N LEU A 1066 16.87 -12.30 -1.01
CA LEU A 1066 17.62 -11.06 -0.79
C LEU A 1066 17.91 -10.77 0.69
N SER A 1067 17.50 -11.66 1.60
CA SER A 1067 17.72 -11.53 3.06
C SER A 1067 19.19 -11.63 3.49
#